data_AF-F0ZYB0-F1
#
_entry.id   AF-F0ZYB0-F1
#
_cell.length_a   1.000
_cell.length_b   1.000
_cell.length_c   1.000
_cell.angle_alpha   90.00
_cell.angle_beta   90.00
_cell.angle_gamma   90.00
#
_symmetry.space_group_name_H-M   'P 1'
#
loop_
_entity.id
_entity.type
_entity.pdbx_description
1 polymer ?
#
loop_
_entity_poly.entity_id
_entity_poly.type
_entity_poly.pdbx_seq_one_letter_code
_entity_poly.pdbx_strand_id
1 'polypeptide(L)'
;MNNNNSNNNSNNKNLKAKRRVRFADEDPDDYDNNDEDKIISEFEILFWQIIRNQFLFGKVLSFSKFNKSYGYDNLVCTEDLKYYSNKVEIIKDKLKSNSYFQIRPNELNFDLYQLITKNTRENREFYLTLFTKYVKFYYLQVEESLDNIIRDGNIIAFKIFLKKFNISKEDIQNKYKLEIKKKDYIISSYRCFKMYNFLKSNNYYSKISFKIDTSTTFFSKDFKLKHLIKLCNSIATLFLNKKEFKEIEVKLQEVSAFKFTKDQLSQSLDHLLFNEPNSYPSEGEGMPLKTIVYKYYKILKLVSKKPKEKLLNHYIYFKSKKRIDQVFKERKLKIRNYIDYIFCNVYNKSERIEYVKQVYQEDNNVNSFGFIFQTNDLEIIQDTFKKYPVKNLLASGSPHMQNFFKSLKSKEILDFYFKSNYQDEFFEEIENQNWLFFTDTAILQYYEELVKSLGRKLYVDNYDESMYVGSTGYELKNLLRAVNNPSIYEFSDTFKLSSYSILINYRYNDYQDIVFNLINSGKFKKINFGKLFRISTLLNGHIKNYKEILYKVLPNSNLNLTEIKKLQQEHGYSHKIVLKFNAANGQEIDIKLTIQGLLNSLASCGRYEDYFNFIGPSFPLQSTTQIWFFERSFNTKCIKYCIDNQIKENRELLFTLLEDCISLEPFQYLCSNKDLLKSIESNQFLSDSNKLFRKLFEKLISRDNIQLVELLFTHVKIAKKEFQKLIENKPHFQHVLNKFN
;
A
#
# COMPACT_ATOMS: atom_id res chain seq x y z
N MET A 1 -72.40 -15.51 -9.89
CA MET A 1 -72.76 -14.56 -8.83
C MET A 1 -71.77 -14.73 -7.68
N ASN A 2 -71.19 -13.61 -7.23
CA ASN A 2 -70.21 -13.38 -6.14
C ASN A 2 -70.36 -14.32 -4.92
N ASN A 3 -69.35 -14.64 -4.08
CA ASN A 3 -68.16 -13.88 -3.70
C ASN A 3 -67.11 -14.75 -2.96
N ASN A 4 -65.91 -14.19 -2.92
CA ASN A 4 -64.56 -14.52 -2.40
C ASN A 4 -64.27 -15.18 -1.02
N ASN A 5 -63.00 -15.64 -0.98
CA ASN A 5 -61.96 -15.73 0.08
C ASN A 5 -61.92 -16.99 0.97
N SER A 6 -60.76 -17.56 1.38
CA SER A 6 -59.33 -17.55 0.98
C SER A 6 -58.56 -18.38 2.04
N ASN A 7 -57.51 -19.12 1.66
CA ASN A 7 -56.32 -19.51 2.47
C ASN A 7 -56.53 -20.43 3.71
N ASN A 8 -55.63 -21.33 4.12
CA ASN A 8 -54.19 -21.51 3.92
C ASN A 8 -53.82 -22.98 4.20
N ASN A 9 -52.87 -23.54 3.44
CA ASN A 9 -52.41 -24.91 3.57
C ASN A 9 -51.04 -24.96 4.27
N SER A 10 -50.99 -25.56 5.45
CA SER A 10 -49.77 -25.80 6.22
C SER A 10 -49.19 -27.17 5.90
N ASN A 11 -47.91 -27.26 5.50
CA ASN A 11 -47.17 -28.49 5.70
C ASN A 11 -45.69 -28.24 6.03
N ASN A 12 -45.35 -28.65 7.25
CA ASN A 12 -44.07 -28.58 7.94
C ASN A 12 -43.02 -29.49 7.29
N LYS A 13 -41.80 -28.96 7.09
CA LYS A 13 -40.58 -29.78 6.92
C LYS A 13 -39.61 -29.54 8.08
N ASN A 14 -39.38 -30.62 8.80
CA ASN A 14 -38.33 -30.82 9.80
C ASN A 14 -36.94 -30.49 9.26
N LEU A 15 -36.21 -29.60 9.93
CA LEU A 15 -34.75 -29.50 9.87
C LEU A 15 -34.19 -29.45 11.29
N LYS A 16 -33.44 -30.51 11.62
CA LYS A 16 -32.82 -30.78 12.93
C LYS A 16 -31.92 -29.62 13.37
N ALA A 17 -32.22 -29.05 14.52
CA ALA A 17 -31.41 -28.04 15.19
C ALA A 17 -30.08 -28.64 15.68
N LYS A 18 -28.96 -28.15 15.13
CA LYS A 18 -27.64 -28.29 15.78
C LYS A 18 -27.60 -27.37 16.99
N ARG A 19 -27.39 -27.95 18.18
CA ARG A 19 -27.17 -27.26 19.46
C ARG A 19 -26.05 -26.22 19.29
N ARG A 20 -26.41 -24.94 19.44
CA ARG A 20 -25.49 -23.81 19.57
C ARG A 20 -24.86 -23.85 20.97
N VAL A 21 -23.53 -23.85 21.02
CA VAL A 21 -22.78 -23.55 22.25
C VAL A 21 -23.00 -22.06 22.54
N ARG A 22 -23.70 -21.74 23.64
CA ARG A 22 -23.77 -20.39 24.19
C ARG A 22 -22.44 -20.11 24.89
N PHE A 23 -21.72 -19.09 24.46
CA PHE A 23 -20.65 -18.51 25.27
C PHE A 23 -21.34 -17.64 26.33
N ALA A 24 -21.32 -18.10 27.57
CA ALA A 24 -21.54 -17.24 28.72
C ALA A 24 -20.27 -16.41 28.93
N ASP A 25 -20.43 -15.15 29.33
CA ASP A 25 -19.44 -14.08 29.50
C ASP A 25 -19.48 -13.02 28.38
N GLU A 26 -20.58 -12.26 28.32
CA GLU A 26 -20.67 -11.00 27.56
C GLU A 26 -20.75 -9.81 28.52
N ASP A 27 -19.84 -8.84 28.34
CA ASP A 27 -19.90 -7.49 28.93
C ASP A 27 -21.17 -6.76 28.42
N PRO A 28 -22.00 -6.16 29.29
CA PRO A 28 -23.27 -5.55 28.87
C PRO A 28 -23.18 -4.24 28.08
N ASP A 29 -22.01 -3.59 27.98
CA ASP A 29 -21.95 -2.14 27.69
C ASP A 29 -21.45 -1.72 26.28
N ASP A 30 -21.55 -2.55 25.23
CA ASP A 30 -21.06 -2.15 23.89
C ASP A 30 -21.91 -2.64 22.71
N TYR A 31 -23.24 -2.62 22.85
CA TYR A 31 -24.19 -2.79 21.74
C TYR A 31 -24.76 -1.43 21.30
N ASP A 32 -24.12 -0.82 20.31
CA ASP A 32 -24.75 0.23 19.48
C ASP A 32 -25.71 -0.47 18.49
N ASN A 33 -26.91 -0.78 18.95
CA ASN A 33 -28.01 -1.34 18.14
C ASN A 33 -28.65 -0.25 17.28
N ASN A 34 -27.88 0.32 16.36
CA ASN A 34 -28.40 1.15 15.27
C ASN A 34 -28.17 0.42 13.94
N ASP A 35 -28.77 -0.76 13.79
CA ASP A 35 -29.07 -1.30 12.47
C ASP A 35 -30.39 -0.65 12.02
N GLU A 36 -30.31 0.58 11.53
CA GLU A 36 -31.38 1.14 10.70
C GLU A 36 -31.53 0.22 9.47
N ASP A 37 -32.75 -0.25 9.22
CA ASP A 37 -33.12 -1.00 8.03
C ASP A 37 -32.74 -0.20 6.78
N LYS A 38 -31.53 -0.46 6.26
CA LYS A 38 -31.07 0.11 5.00
C LYS A 38 -32.03 -0.34 3.91
N ILE A 39 -32.80 0.59 3.38
CA ILE A 39 -33.62 0.38 2.18
C ILE A 39 -32.66 -0.04 1.07
N ILE A 40 -32.66 -1.34 0.77
CA ILE A 40 -31.85 -1.93 -0.29
C ILE A 40 -32.44 -1.44 -1.61
N SER A 41 -31.65 -0.72 -2.41
CA SER A 41 -32.11 -0.20 -3.70
C SER A 41 -32.53 -1.35 -4.64
N GLU A 42 -33.51 -1.11 -5.51
CA GLU A 42 -33.91 -2.08 -6.55
C GLU A 42 -32.72 -2.50 -7.43
N PHE A 43 -31.78 -1.58 -7.68
CA PHE A 43 -30.52 -1.88 -8.37
C PHE A 43 -29.65 -2.90 -7.62
N GLU A 44 -29.58 -2.81 -6.30
CA GLU A 44 -28.84 -3.77 -5.48
C GLU A 44 -29.53 -5.14 -5.48
N ILE A 45 -30.86 -5.17 -5.44
CA ILE A 45 -31.63 -6.42 -5.60
C ILE A 45 -31.34 -7.06 -6.96
N LEU A 46 -31.40 -6.28 -8.04
CA LEU A 46 -31.15 -6.76 -9.41
C LEU A 46 -29.69 -7.23 -9.58
N PHE A 47 -28.73 -6.50 -9.02
CA PHE A 47 -27.32 -6.88 -8.98
C PHE A 47 -27.14 -8.24 -8.31
N TRP A 48 -27.72 -8.43 -7.12
CA TRP A 48 -27.64 -9.72 -6.42
C TRP A 48 -28.37 -10.85 -7.14
N GLN A 49 -29.47 -10.58 -7.83
CA GLN A 49 -30.17 -11.56 -8.66
C GLN A 49 -29.31 -12.03 -9.84
N ILE A 50 -28.63 -11.10 -10.53
CA ILE A 50 -27.70 -11.42 -11.63
C ILE A 50 -26.50 -12.22 -11.10
N ILE A 51 -25.89 -11.79 -9.99
CA ILE A 51 -24.73 -12.44 -9.39
C ILE A 51 -25.06 -13.86 -8.87
N ARG A 52 -26.25 -14.05 -8.27
CA ARG A 52 -26.67 -15.36 -7.73
C ARG A 52 -27.12 -16.33 -8.81
N ASN A 53 -27.50 -15.84 -9.99
CA ASN A 53 -27.84 -16.68 -11.12
C ASN A 53 -26.55 -17.20 -11.77
N GLN A 54 -26.19 -18.47 -11.50
CA GLN A 54 -24.94 -19.07 -11.99
C GLN A 54 -24.76 -18.98 -13.52
N PHE A 55 -25.84 -19.07 -14.29
CA PHE A 55 -25.79 -18.94 -15.74
C PHE A 55 -25.48 -17.50 -16.18
N LEU A 56 -26.18 -16.51 -15.61
CA LEU A 56 -25.94 -15.10 -15.91
C LEU A 56 -24.59 -14.64 -15.38
N PHE A 57 -24.22 -15.03 -14.15
CA PHE A 57 -22.90 -14.81 -13.57
C PHE A 57 -21.80 -15.38 -14.47
N GLY A 58 -21.97 -16.63 -14.90
CA GLY A 58 -21.09 -17.30 -15.86
C GLY A 58 -21.02 -16.53 -17.18
N LYS A 59 -22.14 -16.11 -17.78
CA LYS A 59 -22.15 -15.32 -19.02
C LYS A 59 -21.49 -13.96 -18.86
N VAL A 60 -21.92 -13.15 -17.89
CA VAL A 60 -21.41 -11.80 -17.61
C VAL A 60 -19.91 -11.82 -17.34
N LEU A 61 -19.42 -12.78 -16.55
CA LEU A 61 -18.00 -12.92 -16.24
C LEU A 61 -17.20 -13.72 -17.28
N SER A 62 -17.84 -14.56 -18.11
CA SER A 62 -17.16 -15.20 -19.26
C SER A 62 -16.71 -14.18 -20.31
N PHE A 63 -17.42 -13.05 -20.43
CA PHE A 63 -16.96 -11.91 -21.23
C PHE A 63 -15.85 -11.10 -20.55
N SER A 64 -15.68 -11.24 -19.23
CA SER A 64 -14.49 -10.73 -18.58
C SER A 64 -13.32 -11.64 -18.98
N LYS A 65 -12.49 -11.15 -19.91
CA LYS A 65 -11.21 -11.76 -20.32
C LYS A 65 -10.23 -12.05 -19.14
N PHE A 66 -10.65 -11.79 -17.90
CA PHE A 66 -9.88 -11.76 -16.67
C PHE A 66 -9.84 -13.11 -15.94
N ASN A 67 -10.77 -14.03 -16.22
CA ASN A 67 -10.84 -15.34 -15.56
C ASN A 67 -9.60 -16.24 -15.78
N LYS A 68 -8.88 -16.07 -16.90
CA LYS A 68 -7.74 -16.93 -17.25
C LYS A 68 -6.40 -16.48 -16.66
N SER A 69 -6.23 -15.19 -16.36
CA SER A 69 -4.90 -14.63 -16.01
C SER A 69 -4.78 -14.27 -14.53
N TYR A 70 -5.88 -13.81 -13.90
CA TYR A 70 -5.93 -13.45 -12.47
C TYR A 70 -7.31 -13.71 -11.88
N GLY A 71 -7.81 -14.93 -12.08
CA GLY A 71 -8.90 -15.42 -11.24
C GLY A 71 -8.51 -15.31 -9.76
N TYR A 72 -9.50 -15.23 -8.87
CA TYR A 72 -9.28 -15.27 -7.43
C TYR A 72 -8.23 -16.32 -7.07
N ASP A 73 -8.28 -17.50 -7.70
CA ASP A 73 -7.37 -18.63 -7.52
C ASP A 73 -5.87 -18.32 -7.70
N ASN A 74 -5.51 -17.34 -8.53
CA ASN A 74 -4.11 -16.96 -8.77
C ASN A 74 -3.54 -16.02 -7.68
N LEU A 75 -4.39 -15.46 -6.79
CA LEU A 75 -3.95 -14.67 -5.64
C LEU A 75 -3.54 -15.62 -4.53
N VAL A 76 -2.28 -16.02 -4.56
CA VAL A 76 -1.73 -17.09 -3.72
C VAL A 76 -1.05 -16.53 -2.48
N CYS A 77 -0.63 -15.25 -2.45
CA CYS A 77 -0.02 -14.67 -1.26
C CYS A 77 -0.41 -13.22 -0.97
N THR A 78 -0.10 -12.80 0.26
CA THR A 78 -0.36 -11.44 0.76
C THR A 78 0.38 -10.37 -0.04
N GLU A 79 1.61 -10.60 -0.51
CA GLU A 79 2.36 -9.67 -1.37
C GLU A 79 1.61 -9.26 -2.64
N ASP A 80 0.78 -10.14 -3.20
CA ASP A 80 0.03 -9.87 -4.43
C ASP A 80 -1.07 -8.84 -4.18
N LEU A 81 -1.53 -8.71 -2.94
CA LEU A 81 -2.69 -7.89 -2.57
C LEU A 81 -2.37 -6.42 -2.27
N LYS A 82 -1.09 -6.04 -2.17
CA LYS A 82 -0.71 -4.66 -1.80
C LYS A 82 -1.20 -3.60 -2.79
N TYR A 83 -1.53 -4.00 -4.02
CA TYR A 83 -2.00 -3.14 -5.10
C TYR A 83 -3.52 -3.07 -5.21
N TYR A 84 -4.25 -3.90 -4.45
CA TYR A 84 -5.70 -3.95 -4.53
C TYR A 84 -6.32 -2.99 -3.49
N SER A 85 -7.12 -2.05 -3.95
CA SER A 85 -7.88 -1.14 -3.06
C SER A 85 -8.86 -1.90 -2.17
N ASN A 86 -9.39 -3.02 -2.65
CA ASN A 86 -10.28 -3.96 -1.94
C ASN A 86 -9.52 -5.18 -1.35
N LYS A 87 -8.24 -5.02 -1.00
CA LYS A 87 -7.39 -6.10 -0.46
C LYS A 87 -7.99 -6.80 0.77
N VAL A 88 -8.71 -6.06 1.62
CA VAL A 88 -9.32 -6.62 2.84
C VAL A 88 -10.42 -7.61 2.50
N GLU A 89 -11.26 -7.25 1.53
CA GLU A 89 -12.37 -8.04 1.02
C GLU A 89 -11.86 -9.31 0.34
N ILE A 90 -10.80 -9.20 -0.47
CA ILE A 90 -10.15 -10.35 -1.11
C ILE A 90 -9.64 -11.36 -0.07
N ILE A 91 -8.97 -10.89 0.99
CA ILE A 91 -8.48 -11.78 2.05
C ILE A 91 -9.64 -12.47 2.77
N LYS A 92 -10.71 -11.72 3.10
CA LYS A 92 -11.92 -12.27 3.71
C LYS A 92 -12.51 -13.39 2.85
N ASP A 93 -12.62 -13.17 1.55
CA ASP A 93 -13.21 -14.14 0.62
C ASP A 93 -12.31 -15.37 0.40
N LYS A 94 -10.99 -15.19 0.32
CA LYS A 94 -10.01 -16.28 0.27
C LYS A 94 -10.05 -17.18 1.51
N LEU A 95 -10.23 -16.58 2.68
CA LEU A 95 -10.41 -17.32 3.92
C LEU A 95 -11.74 -18.09 3.93
N LYS A 96 -12.85 -17.44 3.57
CA LYS A 96 -14.20 -18.03 3.52
C LYS A 96 -14.30 -19.18 2.53
N SER A 97 -13.72 -19.03 1.33
CA SER A 97 -13.75 -20.04 0.26
C SER A 97 -12.85 -21.25 0.49
N ASN A 98 -12.07 -21.26 1.58
CA ASN A 98 -11.05 -22.27 1.85
C ASN A 98 -9.99 -22.45 0.74
N SER A 99 -9.83 -21.47 -0.16
CA SER A 99 -8.80 -21.48 -1.20
C SER A 99 -7.40 -21.31 -0.60
N TYR A 100 -6.37 -21.89 -1.22
CA TYR A 100 -4.99 -21.72 -0.74
C TYR A 100 -4.60 -20.24 -0.77
N PHE A 101 -4.11 -19.73 0.36
CA PHE A 101 -3.64 -18.35 0.50
C PHE A 101 -2.51 -18.33 1.52
N GLN A 102 -1.35 -17.86 1.11
CA GLN A 102 -0.13 -17.90 1.90
C GLN A 102 0.10 -16.56 2.58
N ILE A 103 0.24 -16.59 3.90
CA ILE A 103 0.65 -15.45 4.73
C ILE A 103 2.11 -15.68 5.13
N ARG A 104 3.03 -14.79 4.77
CA ARG A 104 4.44 -14.95 5.18
C ARG A 104 4.70 -14.38 6.58
N PRO A 105 5.66 -14.94 7.35
CA PRO A 105 6.05 -14.43 8.68
C PRO A 105 6.33 -12.92 8.71
N ASN A 106 7.29 -12.50 7.88
CA ASN A 106 7.77 -11.12 7.82
C ASN A 106 6.75 -10.18 7.14
N GLU A 107 5.70 -10.75 6.53
CA GLU A 107 4.59 -10.03 5.91
C GLU A 107 3.37 -9.92 6.84
N LEU A 108 3.42 -10.45 8.07
CA LEU A 108 2.42 -10.14 9.10
C LEU A 108 2.48 -8.68 9.56
N ASN A 109 3.46 -7.90 9.07
CA ASN A 109 3.40 -6.43 8.99
C ASN A 109 2.37 -5.93 7.95
N PHE A 110 1.52 -6.81 7.44
CA PHE A 110 0.29 -6.42 6.77
C PHE A 110 -0.50 -5.51 7.71
N ASP A 111 -0.96 -4.37 7.20
CA ASP A 111 -1.89 -3.47 7.88
C ASP A 111 -3.21 -4.17 8.29
N LEU A 112 -3.36 -5.49 8.13
CA LEU A 112 -4.58 -6.24 8.43
C LEU A 112 -5.06 -6.05 9.87
N TYR A 113 -4.15 -6.08 10.86
CA TYR A 113 -4.51 -5.75 12.24
C TYR A 113 -4.81 -4.26 12.41
N GLN A 114 -4.27 -3.40 11.55
CA GLN A 114 -4.58 -1.97 11.54
C GLN A 114 -5.90 -1.64 10.81
N LEU A 115 -6.32 -2.48 9.86
CA LEU A 115 -7.47 -2.27 8.99
C LEU A 115 -8.75 -2.89 9.59
N ILE A 116 -8.67 -4.12 10.13
CA ILE A 116 -9.84 -4.86 10.63
C ILE A 116 -9.92 -4.74 12.16
N THR A 117 -10.33 -3.56 12.65
CA THR A 117 -10.26 -3.23 14.09
C THR A 117 -11.62 -3.12 14.79
N LYS A 118 -12.74 -3.14 14.05
CA LYS A 118 -14.09 -3.01 14.62
C LYS A 118 -14.57 -4.31 15.22
N ASN A 119 -15.21 -4.25 16.40
CA ASN A 119 -15.69 -5.43 17.14
C ASN A 119 -17.03 -5.95 16.60
N THR A 120 -17.09 -6.24 15.31
CA THR A 120 -18.29 -6.82 14.67
C THR A 120 -18.24 -8.34 14.68
N ARG A 121 -19.41 -8.99 14.61
CA ARG A 121 -19.51 -10.44 14.47
C ARG A 121 -18.70 -10.95 13.28
N GLU A 122 -18.80 -10.28 12.13
CA GLU A 122 -18.07 -10.63 10.91
C GLU A 122 -16.54 -10.63 11.13
N ASN A 123 -16.00 -9.61 11.80
CA ASN A 123 -14.57 -9.53 12.07
C ASN A 123 -14.12 -10.58 13.10
N ARG A 124 -14.98 -10.96 14.05
CA ARG A 124 -14.69 -12.07 14.97
C ARG A 124 -14.60 -13.41 14.22
N GLU A 125 -15.57 -13.70 13.37
CA GLU A 125 -15.59 -14.91 12.54
C GLU A 125 -14.41 -14.96 11.57
N PHE A 126 -14.02 -13.82 11.02
CA PHE A 126 -12.82 -13.65 10.20
C PHE A 126 -11.55 -14.09 10.95
N TYR A 127 -11.26 -13.51 12.13
CA TYR A 127 -10.04 -13.86 12.87
C TYR A 127 -10.04 -15.30 13.36
N LEU A 128 -11.20 -15.83 13.75
CA LEU A 128 -11.33 -17.23 14.13
C LEU A 128 -10.98 -18.16 12.96
N THR A 129 -11.45 -17.82 11.76
CA THR A 129 -11.17 -18.57 10.52
C THR A 129 -9.69 -18.45 10.17
N LEU A 130 -9.13 -17.24 10.21
CA LEU A 130 -7.72 -16.95 9.94
C LEU A 130 -6.79 -17.81 10.83
N PHE A 131 -6.98 -17.75 12.15
CA PHE A 131 -6.14 -18.48 13.11
C PHE A 131 -6.38 -19.99 13.08
N THR A 132 -7.57 -20.44 12.66
CA THR A 132 -7.86 -21.87 12.48
C THR A 132 -7.17 -22.43 11.24
N LYS A 133 -7.27 -21.72 10.11
CA LYS A 133 -6.73 -22.18 8.83
C LYS A 133 -5.21 -22.20 8.83
N TYR A 134 -4.59 -21.20 9.45
CA TYR A 134 -3.13 -21.08 9.55
C TYR A 134 -2.60 -21.44 10.94
N VAL A 135 -3.29 -22.35 11.65
CA VAL A 135 -2.94 -22.73 13.04
C VAL A 135 -1.47 -23.12 13.18
N LYS A 136 -0.89 -23.89 12.25
CA LYS A 136 0.51 -24.34 12.31
C LYS A 136 1.50 -23.18 12.21
N PHE A 137 1.20 -22.20 11.37
CA PHE A 137 2.02 -21.01 11.18
C PHE A 137 2.03 -20.15 12.44
N TYR A 138 0.84 -19.82 12.95
CA TYR A 138 0.69 -19.06 14.19
C TYR A 138 1.21 -19.83 15.42
N TYR A 139 1.15 -21.17 15.42
CA TYR A 139 1.70 -22.01 16.50
C TYR A 139 3.23 -21.99 16.54
N LEU A 140 3.90 -21.94 15.37
CA LEU A 140 5.35 -21.80 15.29
C LEU A 140 5.83 -20.38 15.62
N GLN A 141 4.95 -19.38 15.48
CA GLN A 141 5.26 -17.95 15.63
C GLN A 141 4.29 -17.24 16.58
N VAL A 142 3.91 -17.92 17.67
CA VAL A 142 2.94 -17.39 18.64
C VAL A 142 3.38 -16.03 19.19
N GLU A 143 4.65 -15.92 19.56
CA GLU A 143 5.25 -14.71 20.14
C GLU A 143 5.20 -13.53 19.18
N GLU A 144 5.75 -13.70 17.97
CA GLU A 144 5.79 -12.65 16.94
C GLU A 144 4.38 -12.20 16.54
N SER A 145 3.44 -13.13 16.42
CA SER A 145 2.06 -12.83 16.08
C SER A 145 1.35 -12.04 17.18
N LEU A 146 1.54 -12.43 18.44
CA LEU A 146 1.03 -11.68 19.59
C LEU A 146 1.65 -10.28 19.65
N ASP A 147 2.96 -10.16 19.44
CA ASP A 147 3.66 -8.88 19.42
C ASP A 147 3.10 -7.95 18.34
N ASN A 148 2.87 -8.45 17.13
CA ASN A 148 2.27 -7.67 16.04
C ASN A 148 0.83 -7.22 16.38
N ILE A 149 -0.01 -8.13 16.88
CA ILE A 149 -1.40 -7.81 17.30
C ILE A 149 -1.42 -6.72 18.38
N ILE A 150 -0.53 -6.84 19.38
CA ILE A 150 -0.42 -5.91 20.51
C ILE A 150 0.14 -4.55 20.06
N ARG A 151 1.15 -4.56 19.18
CA ARG A 151 1.74 -3.34 18.60
C ARG A 151 0.73 -2.54 17.80
N ASP A 152 -0.08 -3.20 16.97
CA ASP A 152 -1.12 -2.56 16.16
C ASP A 152 -2.39 -2.22 16.96
N GLY A 153 -2.46 -2.67 18.21
CA GLY A 153 -3.53 -2.33 19.15
C GLY A 153 -4.88 -2.97 18.81
N ASN A 154 -4.90 -4.17 18.20
CA ASN A 154 -6.12 -4.85 17.80
C ASN A 154 -6.65 -5.81 18.87
N ILE A 155 -7.52 -5.30 19.75
CA ILE A 155 -8.05 -6.04 20.92
C ILE A 155 -8.87 -7.28 20.50
N ILE A 156 -9.59 -7.22 19.38
CA ILE A 156 -10.46 -8.32 18.92
C ILE A 156 -9.60 -9.49 18.43
N ALA A 157 -8.61 -9.19 17.58
CA ALA A 157 -7.64 -10.17 17.14
C ALA A 157 -6.96 -10.82 18.35
N PHE A 158 -6.56 -10.02 19.34
CA PHE A 158 -5.94 -10.51 20.58
C PHE A 158 -6.84 -11.51 21.33
N LYS A 159 -8.08 -11.13 21.66
CA LYS A 159 -9.03 -12.01 22.39
C LYS A 159 -9.24 -13.35 21.67
N ILE A 160 -9.42 -13.30 20.35
CA ILE A 160 -9.67 -14.50 19.53
C ILE A 160 -8.43 -15.36 19.43
N PHE A 161 -7.26 -14.73 19.31
CA PHE A 161 -5.97 -15.44 19.27
C PHE A 161 -5.75 -16.22 20.57
N LEU A 162 -5.91 -15.58 21.74
CA LEU A 162 -5.74 -16.26 23.03
C LEU A 162 -6.66 -17.47 23.18
N LYS A 163 -7.95 -17.27 22.86
CA LYS A 163 -8.96 -18.34 22.89
C LYS A 163 -8.62 -19.47 21.92
N LYS A 164 -8.15 -19.15 20.71
CA LYS A 164 -7.87 -20.16 19.68
C LYS A 164 -6.69 -21.05 20.04
N PHE A 165 -5.64 -20.48 20.63
CA PHE A 165 -4.41 -21.18 20.98
C PHE A 165 -4.35 -21.64 22.43
N ASN A 166 -5.47 -21.53 23.17
CA ASN A 166 -5.57 -21.84 24.60
C ASN A 166 -4.45 -21.20 25.41
N ILE A 167 -4.11 -19.95 25.07
CA ILE A 167 -3.06 -19.20 25.74
C ILE A 167 -3.67 -18.64 27.01
N SER A 168 -3.25 -19.19 28.14
CA SER A 168 -3.66 -18.69 29.44
C SER A 168 -3.03 -17.33 29.70
N LYS A 169 -3.59 -16.63 30.68
CA LYS A 169 -3.02 -15.38 31.16
C LYS A 169 -1.63 -15.62 31.75
N GLU A 170 -1.45 -16.74 32.45
CA GLU A 170 -0.19 -17.19 33.04
C GLU A 170 0.86 -17.45 31.94
N ASP A 171 0.48 -18.00 30.79
CA ASP A 171 1.39 -18.19 29.65
C ASP A 171 1.94 -16.86 29.13
N ILE A 172 1.10 -15.83 29.02
CA ILE A 172 1.53 -14.49 28.60
C ILE A 172 2.49 -13.88 29.62
N GLN A 173 2.16 -14.03 30.91
CA GLN A 173 2.98 -13.52 32.00
C GLN A 173 4.32 -14.24 32.12
N ASN A 174 4.39 -15.55 31.85
CA ASN A 174 5.57 -16.38 32.15
C ASN A 174 6.34 -16.80 30.90
N LYS A 175 5.63 -17.35 29.91
CA LYS A 175 6.21 -18.05 28.75
C LYS A 175 6.55 -17.10 27.62
N TYR A 176 5.61 -16.25 27.21
CA TYR A 176 5.81 -15.35 26.09
C TYR A 176 6.64 -14.15 26.54
N LYS A 177 7.95 -14.20 26.28
CA LYS A 177 8.89 -13.09 26.52
C LYS A 177 8.79 -12.05 25.39
N LEU A 178 7.56 -11.59 25.15
CA LEU A 178 7.25 -10.50 24.23
C LEU A 178 8.25 -9.36 24.42
N GLU A 179 8.63 -8.67 23.34
CA GLU A 179 9.64 -7.58 23.42
C GLU A 179 9.31 -6.55 24.52
N ILE A 180 8.02 -6.44 24.87
CA ILE A 180 7.46 -5.64 25.96
C ILE A 180 8.08 -5.97 27.34
N LYS A 181 8.55 -7.19 27.59
CA LYS A 181 9.26 -7.52 28.85
C LYS A 181 10.67 -6.93 28.90
N LYS A 182 11.29 -6.66 27.74
CA LYS A 182 12.65 -6.09 27.64
C LYS A 182 12.65 -4.57 27.38
N LYS A 183 11.54 -3.99 26.92
CA LYS A 183 11.39 -2.57 26.57
C LYS A 183 10.03 -2.03 27.03
N ASP A 184 9.96 -0.74 27.39
CA ASP A 184 8.67 -0.11 27.70
C ASP A 184 7.68 -0.24 26.51
N TYR A 185 6.40 -0.54 26.79
CA TYR A 185 5.33 -0.56 25.78
C TYR A 185 5.17 0.82 25.13
N ILE A 186 5.32 0.90 23.81
CA ILE A 186 5.29 2.18 23.10
C ILE A 186 3.85 2.52 22.69
N ILE A 187 3.28 3.53 23.32
CA ILE A 187 2.01 4.13 22.91
C ILE A 187 2.31 5.12 21.77
N SER A 188 2.20 4.61 20.54
CA SER A 188 2.30 5.43 19.33
C SER A 188 0.94 5.88 18.82
N SER A 189 -0.18 5.24 19.16
CA SER A 189 -1.52 5.67 18.74
C SER A 189 -2.55 5.53 19.84
N TYR A 190 -3.74 6.12 19.65
CA TYR A 190 -4.87 5.91 20.56
C TYR A 190 -5.32 4.43 20.61
N ARG A 191 -5.10 3.67 19.54
CA ARG A 191 -5.36 2.21 19.52
C ARG A 191 -4.37 1.45 20.40
N CYS A 192 -3.08 1.77 20.28
CA CYS A 192 -2.06 1.22 21.19
C CYS A 192 -2.38 1.55 22.65
N PHE A 193 -2.88 2.76 22.91
CA PHE A 193 -3.33 3.13 24.25
C PHE A 193 -4.49 2.27 24.77
N LYS A 194 -5.52 2.04 23.96
CA LYS A 194 -6.62 1.13 24.32
C LYS A 194 -6.11 -0.28 24.60
N MET A 195 -5.20 -0.78 23.77
CA MET A 195 -4.58 -2.09 23.98
C MET A 195 -3.79 -2.14 25.30
N TYR A 196 -3.00 -1.11 25.63
CA TYR A 196 -2.32 -1.03 26.92
C TYR A 196 -3.29 -1.14 28.10
N ASN A 197 -4.37 -0.33 28.09
CA ASN A 197 -5.37 -0.37 29.15
C ASN A 197 -6.06 -1.73 29.23
N PHE A 198 -6.36 -2.33 28.08
CA PHE A 198 -6.95 -3.67 28.01
C PHE A 198 -6.02 -4.72 28.64
N LEU A 199 -4.74 -4.71 28.28
CA LEU A 199 -3.74 -5.63 28.82
C LEU A 199 -3.55 -5.47 30.34
N LYS A 200 -3.53 -4.22 30.82
CA LYS A 200 -3.40 -3.91 32.25
C LYS A 200 -4.65 -4.34 33.04
N SER A 201 -5.84 -3.95 32.59
CA SER A 201 -7.10 -4.19 33.32
C SER A 201 -7.43 -5.68 33.42
N ASN A 202 -7.06 -6.45 32.40
CA ASN A 202 -7.21 -7.91 32.41
C ASN A 202 -6.02 -8.63 33.04
N ASN A 203 -5.08 -7.89 33.65
CA ASN A 203 -3.91 -8.41 34.32
C ASN A 203 -3.03 -9.32 33.42
N TYR A 204 -3.07 -9.19 32.09
CA TYR A 204 -2.18 -9.94 31.19
C TYR A 204 -0.71 -9.61 31.44
N TYR A 205 -0.47 -8.43 32.01
CA TYR A 205 0.83 -8.03 32.50
C TYR A 205 0.67 -7.16 33.74
N SER A 206 1.10 -7.67 34.88
CA SER A 206 1.03 -6.98 36.16
C SER A 206 1.98 -5.78 36.28
N LYS A 207 3.03 -5.72 35.43
CA LYS A 207 4.08 -4.69 35.48
C LYS A 207 4.47 -4.15 34.08
N ILE A 208 3.51 -3.79 33.22
CA ILE A 208 3.85 -3.07 31.97
C ILE A 208 4.25 -1.63 32.30
N SER A 209 5.53 -1.31 32.12
CA SER A 209 5.92 0.07 31.93
C SER A 209 5.63 0.50 30.50
N PHE A 210 5.18 1.73 30.31
CA PHE A 210 4.93 2.26 28.99
C PHE A 210 5.75 3.53 28.74
N LYS A 211 5.94 3.83 27.46
CA LYS A 211 6.47 5.06 26.93
C LYS A 211 5.46 5.63 25.95
N ILE A 212 5.28 6.93 26.01
CA ILE A 212 4.48 7.65 25.03
C ILE A 212 5.41 8.11 23.92
N ASP A 213 5.11 7.75 22.67
CA ASP A 213 5.84 8.29 21.54
C ASP A 213 5.24 9.63 21.09
N THR A 214 5.90 10.73 21.44
CA THR A 214 5.49 12.08 21.08
C THR A 214 5.98 12.55 19.71
N SER A 215 6.82 11.77 18.99
CA SER A 215 7.54 12.28 17.81
C SER A 215 6.71 12.46 16.55
N THR A 216 5.67 11.65 16.30
CA THR A 216 5.08 11.59 14.94
C THR A 216 3.56 11.43 14.90
N THR A 217 2.91 11.01 15.98
CA THR A 217 1.56 10.43 15.87
C THR A 217 0.44 11.31 16.42
N PHE A 218 0.72 12.17 17.40
CA PHE A 218 -0.30 13.07 17.98
C PHE A 218 -0.79 14.14 17.01
N PHE A 219 0.03 14.48 16.03
CA PHE A 219 -0.29 15.47 15.01
C PHE A 219 -0.68 14.83 13.66
N SER A 220 -0.93 13.51 13.65
CA SER A 220 -1.47 12.84 12.46
C SER A 220 -2.93 13.26 12.22
N LYS A 221 -3.38 13.22 10.96
CA LYS A 221 -4.75 13.58 10.56
C LYS A 221 -5.83 12.73 11.28
N ASP A 222 -5.49 11.51 11.68
CA ASP A 222 -6.40 10.59 12.37
C ASP A 222 -6.47 10.84 13.89
N PHE A 223 -5.54 11.62 14.45
CA PHE A 223 -5.49 11.89 15.88
C PHE A 223 -6.29 13.15 16.25
N LYS A 224 -7.47 12.93 16.83
CA LYS A 224 -8.46 13.96 17.16
C LYS A 224 -8.31 14.49 18.58
N LEU A 225 -8.84 15.68 18.86
CA LEU A 225 -8.82 16.28 20.20
C LEU A 225 -9.41 15.35 21.28
N LYS A 226 -10.54 14.67 20.97
CA LYS A 226 -11.14 13.69 21.90
C LYS A 226 -10.18 12.55 22.28
N HIS A 227 -9.25 12.18 21.40
CA HIS A 227 -8.27 11.13 21.68
C HIS A 227 -7.20 11.64 22.66
N LEU A 228 -6.76 12.90 22.50
CA LEU A 228 -5.82 13.55 23.42
C LEU A 228 -6.38 13.61 24.84
N ILE A 229 -7.62 14.11 24.99
CA ILE A 229 -8.29 14.24 26.29
C ILE A 229 -8.41 12.88 26.97
N LYS A 230 -8.94 11.87 26.25
CA LYS A 230 -9.09 10.51 26.79
C LYS A 230 -7.75 9.91 27.20
N LEU A 231 -6.70 10.12 26.42
CA LEU A 231 -5.35 9.65 26.72
C LEU A 231 -4.82 10.30 28.00
N CYS A 232 -4.89 11.63 28.13
CA CYS A 232 -4.42 12.35 29.31
C CYS A 232 -5.20 11.98 30.59
N ASN A 233 -6.54 11.92 30.51
CA ASN A 233 -7.38 11.53 31.64
C ASN A 233 -7.02 10.13 32.13
N SER A 234 -6.81 9.20 31.19
CA SER A 234 -6.44 7.83 31.54
C SER A 234 -4.99 7.74 32.04
N ILE A 235 -4.07 8.56 31.56
CA ILE A 235 -2.72 8.65 32.12
C ILE A 235 -2.79 9.11 33.57
N ALA A 236 -3.59 10.13 33.89
CA ALA A 236 -3.74 10.60 35.27
C ALA A 236 -4.19 9.45 36.18
N THR A 237 -5.24 8.70 35.80
CA THR A 237 -5.72 7.55 36.59
C THR A 237 -4.66 6.47 36.79
N LEU A 238 -3.81 6.23 35.80
CA LEU A 238 -2.71 5.26 35.90
C LEU A 238 -1.59 5.69 36.87
N PHE A 239 -1.47 6.99 37.16
CA PHE A 239 -0.39 7.57 37.97
C PHE A 239 -0.83 8.17 39.31
N LEU A 240 -2.14 8.17 39.64
CA LEU A 240 -2.70 8.73 40.89
C LEU A 240 -1.94 8.28 42.16
N ASN A 241 -1.46 7.03 42.20
CA ASN A 241 -0.82 6.46 43.39
C ASN A 241 0.70 6.70 43.48
N LYS A 242 1.30 7.39 42.50
CA LYS A 242 2.74 7.67 42.51
C LYS A 242 2.98 9.12 42.92
N LYS A 243 3.66 9.30 44.05
CA LYS A 243 3.99 10.61 44.65
C LYS A 243 4.68 11.57 43.65
N GLU A 244 5.42 11.01 42.70
CA GLU A 244 6.10 11.71 41.59
C GLU A 244 5.16 12.37 40.57
N PHE A 245 3.85 12.11 40.62
CA PHE A 245 2.91 12.52 39.57
C PHE A 245 1.75 13.39 40.05
N LYS A 246 1.81 13.96 41.26
CA LYS A 246 0.88 15.02 41.72
C LYS A 246 0.78 16.19 40.72
N GLU A 247 1.88 16.50 40.03
CA GLU A 247 1.92 17.53 38.99
C GLU A 247 0.99 17.21 37.79
N ILE A 248 0.81 15.93 37.44
CA ILE A 248 -0.12 15.54 36.37
C ILE A 248 -1.56 15.80 36.79
N GLU A 249 -1.92 15.44 38.02
CA GLU A 249 -3.28 15.61 38.53
C GLU A 249 -3.69 17.09 38.57
N VAL A 250 -2.82 17.95 39.09
CA VAL A 250 -3.04 19.41 39.10
C VAL A 250 -3.25 19.94 37.68
N LYS A 251 -2.36 19.57 36.74
CA LYS A 251 -2.49 20.00 35.34
C LYS A 251 -3.74 19.45 34.65
N LEU A 252 -4.20 18.27 35.04
CA LEU A 252 -5.42 17.66 34.49
C LEU A 252 -6.66 18.39 35.00
N GLN A 253 -6.71 18.71 36.30
CA GLN A 253 -7.78 19.51 36.90
C GLN A 253 -7.92 20.86 36.18
N GLU A 254 -6.79 21.54 35.92
CA GLU A 254 -6.76 22.80 35.16
C GLU A 254 -7.38 22.72 33.76
N VAL A 255 -7.32 21.56 33.08
CA VAL A 255 -7.86 21.39 31.72
C VAL A 255 -9.23 20.72 31.70
N SER A 256 -9.61 20.03 32.78
CA SER A 256 -10.88 19.31 32.88
C SER A 256 -12.11 20.22 32.95
N ALA A 257 -11.91 21.49 33.33
CA ALA A 257 -12.98 22.49 33.41
C ALA A 257 -13.49 22.97 32.05
N PHE A 258 -12.73 22.76 30.96
CA PHE A 258 -13.12 23.23 29.63
C PHE A 258 -14.10 22.27 28.95
N LYS A 259 -15.17 22.81 28.37
CA LYS A 259 -16.12 22.05 27.53
C LYS A 259 -15.89 22.34 26.06
N PHE A 260 -15.79 21.29 25.25
CA PHE A 260 -15.54 21.38 23.81
C PHE A 260 -16.79 21.04 23.02
N THR A 261 -16.97 21.70 21.88
CA THR A 261 -18.05 21.35 20.95
C THR A 261 -17.80 19.97 20.31
N LYS A 262 -18.87 19.35 19.80
CA LYS A 262 -18.77 18.08 19.05
C LYS A 262 -17.81 18.20 17.86
N ASP A 263 -17.84 19.34 17.19
CA ASP A 263 -16.99 19.62 16.04
C ASP A 263 -15.52 19.70 16.44
N GLN A 264 -15.18 20.50 17.47
CA GLN A 264 -13.82 20.59 18.01
C GLN A 264 -13.28 19.20 18.43
N LEU A 265 -14.10 18.39 19.10
CA LEU A 265 -13.73 17.04 19.51
C LEU A 265 -13.48 16.09 18.32
N SER A 266 -14.10 16.37 17.17
CA SER A 266 -14.04 15.56 15.97
C SER A 266 -12.89 15.94 15.01
N GLN A 267 -12.35 17.16 15.14
CA GLN A 267 -11.24 17.67 14.34
C GLN A 267 -9.88 17.10 14.79
N SER A 268 -8.90 17.11 13.88
CA SER A 268 -7.52 16.74 14.17
C SER A 268 -6.81 17.86 14.96
N LEU A 269 -5.77 17.51 15.72
CA LEU A 269 -4.99 18.54 16.43
C LEU A 269 -4.31 19.52 15.47
N ASP A 270 -3.90 19.05 14.30
CA ASP A 270 -3.27 19.87 13.27
C ASP A 270 -4.21 20.99 12.79
N HIS A 271 -5.46 20.63 12.46
CA HIS A 271 -6.49 21.59 12.04
C HIS A 271 -6.75 22.65 13.12
N LEU A 272 -6.97 22.21 14.35
CA LEU A 272 -7.29 23.09 15.48
C LEU A 272 -6.16 24.08 15.80
N LEU A 273 -4.90 23.66 15.66
CA LEU A 273 -3.75 24.46 16.06
C LEU A 273 -3.31 25.49 15.00
N PHE A 274 -3.67 25.30 13.72
CA PHE A 274 -3.30 26.23 12.64
C PHE A 274 -4.46 27.00 12.05
N ASN A 275 -5.60 26.34 11.82
CA ASN A 275 -6.72 27.00 11.16
C ASN A 275 -7.58 27.77 12.16
N GLU A 276 -7.58 27.33 13.42
CA GLU A 276 -8.42 27.88 14.48
C GLU A 276 -7.64 28.15 15.79
N PRO A 277 -6.42 28.75 15.76
CA PRO A 277 -5.56 28.86 16.95
C PRO A 277 -6.17 29.72 18.07
N ASN A 278 -7.06 30.64 17.70
CA ASN A 278 -7.78 31.55 18.58
C ASN A 278 -9.22 31.12 18.83
N SER A 279 -9.62 29.91 18.40
CA SER A 279 -10.92 29.36 18.80
C SER A 279 -10.95 29.15 20.31
N TYR A 280 -12.15 29.24 20.89
CA TYR A 280 -12.38 29.04 22.31
C TYR A 280 -13.25 27.80 22.53
N PRO A 281 -13.08 27.09 23.66
CA PRO A 281 -14.05 26.08 24.10
C PRO A 281 -15.45 26.70 24.23
N SER A 282 -16.51 25.88 24.16
CA SER A 282 -17.89 26.36 24.24
C SER A 282 -18.23 26.94 25.63
N GLU A 283 -17.57 26.44 26.68
CA GLU A 283 -17.65 26.96 28.03
C GLU A 283 -16.27 26.87 28.72
N GLY A 284 -15.94 27.90 29.52
CA GLY A 284 -14.67 28.03 30.24
C GLY A 284 -14.01 29.39 29.98
N GLU A 285 -13.36 29.96 31.00
CA GLU A 285 -12.71 31.28 30.92
C GLU A 285 -11.73 31.38 29.75
N GLY A 286 -12.01 32.30 28.82
CA GLY A 286 -11.08 33.13 28.02
C GLY A 286 -9.80 32.55 27.42
N MET A 287 -9.59 31.23 27.42
CA MET A 287 -8.32 30.61 27.06
C MET A 287 -8.39 30.05 25.63
N PRO A 288 -7.51 30.49 24.73
CA PRO A 288 -7.46 29.95 23.37
C PRO A 288 -7.20 28.45 23.37
N LEU A 289 -7.84 27.73 22.45
CA LEU A 289 -7.76 26.28 22.32
C LEU A 289 -6.31 25.78 22.21
N LYS A 290 -5.45 26.54 21.52
CA LYS A 290 -4.01 26.29 21.41
C LYS A 290 -3.33 26.15 22.77
N THR A 291 -3.70 27.00 23.73
CA THR A 291 -3.16 26.97 25.09
C THR A 291 -3.66 25.75 25.87
N ILE A 292 -4.93 25.38 25.69
CA ILE A 292 -5.53 24.21 26.34
C ILE A 292 -4.88 22.92 25.80
N VAL A 293 -4.75 22.79 24.48
CA VAL A 293 -4.06 21.65 23.83
C VAL A 293 -2.60 21.59 24.28
N TYR A 294 -1.93 22.74 24.45
CA TYR A 294 -0.57 22.78 24.98
C TYR A 294 -0.48 22.26 26.42
N LYS A 295 -1.47 22.56 27.28
CA LYS A 295 -1.53 22.00 28.64
C LYS A 295 -1.64 20.47 28.59
N TYR A 296 -2.51 19.92 27.75
CA TYR A 296 -2.57 18.46 27.53
C TYR A 296 -1.25 17.88 27.00
N TYR A 297 -0.60 18.55 26.04
CA TYR A 297 0.71 18.12 25.52
C TYR A 297 1.79 18.09 26.62
N LYS A 298 1.79 19.06 27.55
CA LYS A 298 2.72 19.04 28.70
C LYS A 298 2.51 17.82 29.58
N ILE A 299 1.26 17.39 29.79
CA ILE A 299 0.94 16.18 30.55
C ILE A 299 1.57 14.96 29.87
N LEU A 300 1.39 14.82 28.55
CA LEU A 300 2.03 13.71 27.81
C LEU A 300 3.56 13.74 27.93
N LYS A 301 4.16 14.94 27.90
CA LYS A 301 5.60 15.11 28.01
C LYS A 301 6.15 14.65 29.36
N LEU A 302 5.42 14.89 30.46
CA LEU A 302 5.82 14.41 31.80
C LEU A 302 5.97 12.89 31.85
N VAL A 303 5.25 12.16 31.00
CA VAL A 303 5.25 10.69 30.95
C VAL A 303 6.19 10.14 29.88
N SER A 304 6.59 10.95 28.88
CA SER A 304 7.52 10.50 27.84
C SER A 304 8.96 10.47 28.38
N LYS A 305 9.59 9.29 28.43
CA LYS A 305 11.01 9.12 28.83
C LYS A 305 12.03 9.54 27.73
N LYS A 306 11.61 10.17 26.63
CA LYS A 306 12.44 10.55 25.46
C LYS A 306 13.24 11.84 25.75
N PRO A 307 14.33 12.13 24.99
CA PRO A 307 15.46 12.97 25.45
C PRO A 307 15.09 14.39 25.90
N LYS A 308 15.98 15.02 26.68
CA LYS A 308 15.88 16.42 27.16
C LYS A 308 15.53 17.41 26.04
N GLU A 309 15.90 17.08 24.81
CA GLU A 309 15.57 17.85 23.63
C GLU A 309 14.10 17.74 23.23
N LYS A 310 13.42 18.89 23.26
CA LYS A 310 12.05 19.02 22.76
C LYS A 310 12.01 18.68 21.27
N LEU A 311 11.01 17.92 20.84
CA LEU A 311 10.75 17.63 19.43
C LEU A 311 10.46 18.91 18.66
N LEU A 312 10.77 18.93 17.36
CA LEU A 312 10.57 20.13 16.54
C LEU A 312 9.10 20.58 16.52
N ASN A 313 8.17 19.62 16.43
CA ASN A 313 6.74 19.86 16.48
C ASN A 313 6.33 20.67 17.73
N HIS A 314 6.94 20.45 18.89
CA HIS A 314 6.65 21.27 20.07
C HIS A 314 6.93 22.75 19.86
N TYR A 315 8.04 23.07 19.20
CA TYR A 315 8.40 24.45 18.92
C TYR A 315 7.45 25.04 17.89
N ILE A 316 7.21 24.31 16.80
CA ILE A 316 6.32 24.70 15.73
C ILE A 316 4.89 25.00 16.24
N TYR A 317 4.30 24.09 17.01
CA TYR A 317 2.90 24.22 17.45
C TYR A 317 2.72 25.15 18.65
N PHE A 318 3.71 25.30 19.54
CA PHE A 318 3.49 25.93 20.85
C PHE A 318 4.49 27.02 21.24
N LYS A 319 5.47 27.34 20.39
CA LYS A 319 6.44 28.39 20.68
C LYS A 319 6.28 29.57 19.74
N SER A 320 6.75 30.71 20.22
CA SER A 320 6.83 31.91 19.41
C SER A 320 7.83 31.70 18.28
N LYS A 321 7.59 32.39 17.17
CA LYS A 321 8.50 32.54 16.03
C LYS A 321 9.96 32.67 16.45
N LYS A 322 10.28 33.68 17.28
CA LYS A 322 11.65 33.95 17.74
C LYS A 322 12.33 32.71 18.32
N ARG A 323 11.59 31.88 19.08
CA ARG A 323 12.13 30.66 19.66
C ARG A 323 12.26 29.53 18.63
N ILE A 324 11.36 29.47 17.65
CA ILE A 324 11.48 28.55 16.51
C ILE A 324 12.77 28.90 15.76
N ASP A 325 12.96 30.14 15.32
CA ASP A 325 14.15 30.59 14.60
C ASP A 325 15.45 30.28 15.35
N GLN A 326 15.46 30.56 16.65
CA GLN A 326 16.59 30.25 17.51
C GLN A 326 16.91 28.75 17.53
N VAL A 327 15.89 27.87 17.64
CA VAL A 327 16.08 26.41 17.67
C VAL A 327 16.58 25.89 16.33
N PHE A 328 16.11 26.47 15.23
CA PHE A 328 16.61 26.14 13.89
C PHE A 328 18.10 26.47 13.75
N LYS A 329 18.51 27.65 14.20
CA LYS A 329 19.92 28.07 14.26
C LYS A 329 20.74 27.17 15.18
N GLU A 330 20.29 26.96 16.42
CA GLU A 330 20.95 26.12 17.44
C GLU A 330 21.18 24.68 16.94
N ARG A 331 20.20 24.10 16.24
CA ARG A 331 20.24 22.71 15.77
C ARG A 331 20.87 22.53 14.39
N LYS A 332 21.30 23.62 13.74
CA LYS A 332 21.77 23.62 12.34
C LYS A 332 20.80 22.88 11.41
N LEU A 333 19.50 22.95 11.70
CA LEU A 333 18.49 22.34 10.85
C LEU A 333 18.50 23.11 9.54
N LYS A 334 18.74 22.42 8.42
CA LYS A 334 18.59 23.04 7.09
C LYS A 334 17.16 23.57 7.02
N ILE A 335 17.02 24.89 7.02
CA ILE A 335 15.73 25.58 7.08
C ILE A 335 14.82 24.97 5.99
N ARG A 336 15.37 24.72 4.79
CA ARG A 336 14.74 24.03 3.66
C ARG A 336 13.85 22.82 4.00
N ASN A 337 14.18 22.03 5.02
CA ASN A 337 13.38 20.83 5.37
C ASN A 337 12.08 21.14 6.12
N TYR A 338 11.89 22.37 6.59
CA TYR A 338 10.73 22.80 7.38
C TYR A 338 10.20 24.19 6.99
N ILE A 339 10.80 24.87 5.99
CA ILE A 339 10.32 26.17 5.48
C ILE A 339 8.87 26.03 5.04
N ASP A 340 8.52 25.05 4.20
CA ASP A 340 7.14 24.89 3.70
C ASP A 340 6.12 24.94 4.84
N TYR A 341 6.45 24.24 5.93
CA TYR A 341 5.57 24.09 7.06
C TYR A 341 5.51 25.34 7.95
N ILE A 342 6.67 25.95 8.27
CA ILE A 342 6.74 27.14 9.14
C ILE A 342 6.23 28.36 8.39
N PHE A 343 6.62 28.51 7.13
CA PHE A 343 6.25 29.63 6.30
C PHE A 343 4.75 29.67 6.03
N CYS A 344 4.11 28.53 5.73
CA CYS A 344 2.67 28.49 5.48
C CYS A 344 1.83 28.56 6.76
N ASN A 345 2.29 27.98 7.88
CA ASN A 345 1.43 27.76 9.04
C ASN A 345 1.80 28.58 10.29
N VAL A 346 2.97 29.21 10.35
CA VAL A 346 3.44 29.94 11.55
C VAL A 346 3.49 31.45 11.33
N TYR A 347 3.80 31.91 10.11
CA TYR A 347 3.91 33.35 9.82
C TYR A 347 2.58 33.94 9.34
N ASN A 348 2.19 35.07 9.92
CA ASN A 348 1.10 35.86 9.38
C ASN A 348 1.49 36.46 8.01
N LYS A 349 0.53 37.06 7.29
CA LYS A 349 0.78 37.63 5.94
C LYS A 349 1.96 38.62 5.92
N SER A 350 1.97 39.62 6.80
CA SER A 350 3.02 40.65 6.87
C SER A 350 4.40 40.06 7.23
N GLU A 351 4.42 39.07 8.12
CA GLU A 351 5.65 38.38 8.51
C GLU A 351 6.18 37.46 7.42
N ARG A 352 5.30 36.85 6.62
CA ARG A 352 5.69 36.10 5.42
C ARG A 352 6.36 37.03 4.41
N ILE A 353 5.78 38.23 4.18
CA ILE A 353 6.38 39.28 3.34
C ILE A 353 7.80 39.62 3.84
N GLU A 354 7.96 39.89 5.14
CA GLU A 354 9.24 40.30 5.72
C GLU A 354 10.28 39.15 5.70
N TYR A 355 9.86 37.93 6.03
CA TYR A 355 10.74 36.76 5.98
C TYR A 355 11.22 36.46 4.57
N VAL A 356 10.33 36.56 3.58
CA VAL A 356 10.72 36.47 2.16
C VAL A 356 11.75 37.53 1.82
N LYS A 357 11.54 38.79 2.24
CA LYS A 357 12.50 39.88 2.03
C LYS A 357 13.86 39.57 2.67
N GLN A 358 13.88 38.95 3.86
CA GLN A 358 15.12 38.60 4.58
C GLN A 358 15.84 37.39 3.99
N VAL A 359 15.16 36.25 3.80
CA VAL A 359 15.75 35.03 3.22
C VAL A 359 16.34 35.34 1.85
N TYR A 360 15.65 36.19 1.09
CA TYR A 360 16.13 36.66 -0.18
C TYR A 360 17.45 37.46 -0.08
N GLN A 361 17.59 38.34 0.91
CA GLN A 361 18.82 39.14 1.11
C GLN A 361 20.01 38.29 1.56
N GLU A 362 19.76 37.23 2.31
CA GLU A 362 20.80 36.37 2.89
C GLU A 362 21.20 35.21 1.97
N ASP A 363 20.30 34.77 1.08
CA ASP A 363 20.49 33.60 0.24
C ASP A 363 20.07 33.93 -1.20
N ASN A 364 21.05 34.20 -2.08
CA ASN A 364 20.86 34.28 -3.55
C ASN A 364 20.36 32.96 -4.17
N ASN A 365 20.08 31.95 -3.33
CA ASN A 365 19.63 30.65 -3.75
C ASN A 365 18.16 30.71 -4.20
N VAL A 366 18.00 30.44 -5.48
CA VAL A 366 16.77 30.54 -6.25
C VAL A 366 15.65 29.60 -5.73
N ASN A 367 15.96 28.65 -4.85
CA ASN A 367 14.96 27.76 -4.22
C ASN A 367 13.93 28.50 -3.34
N SER A 368 14.23 29.73 -2.88
CA SER A 368 13.36 30.54 -2.02
C SER A 368 12.06 31.00 -2.71
N PHE A 369 12.07 31.12 -4.04
CA PHE A 369 10.92 31.63 -4.81
C PHE A 369 9.71 30.69 -4.79
N GLY A 370 9.93 29.37 -4.70
CA GLY A 370 8.81 28.42 -4.59
C GLY A 370 7.90 28.72 -3.41
N PHE A 371 8.47 29.15 -2.27
CA PHE A 371 7.71 29.51 -1.08
C PHE A 371 6.89 30.79 -1.27
N ILE A 372 7.49 31.80 -1.93
CA ILE A 372 6.82 33.06 -2.25
C ILE A 372 5.52 32.77 -3.01
N PHE A 373 5.58 31.89 -4.00
CA PHE A 373 4.42 31.54 -4.81
C PHE A 373 3.40 30.69 -4.06
N GLN A 374 3.84 29.80 -3.17
CA GLN A 374 2.96 29.06 -2.26
C GLN A 374 2.18 29.95 -1.29
N THR A 375 2.61 31.21 -1.03
CA THR A 375 1.78 32.14 -0.24
C THR A 375 0.44 32.40 -0.89
N ASN A 376 0.38 32.29 -2.22
CA ASN A 376 -0.77 32.65 -3.04
C ASN A 376 -1.24 34.09 -2.69
N ASP A 377 -0.27 34.98 -2.40
CA ASP A 377 -0.48 36.36 -2.01
C ASP A 377 0.09 37.32 -3.05
N LEU A 378 -0.82 38.02 -3.72
CA LEU A 378 -0.51 38.89 -4.85
C LEU A 378 0.41 40.07 -4.48
N GLU A 379 0.30 40.59 -3.25
CA GLU A 379 1.15 41.70 -2.78
C GLU A 379 2.61 41.25 -2.60
N ILE A 380 2.81 40.06 -2.00
CA ILE A 380 4.13 39.43 -1.84
C ILE A 380 4.79 39.20 -3.22
N ILE A 381 4.00 38.67 -4.15
CA ILE A 381 4.43 38.37 -5.51
C ILE A 381 4.84 39.65 -6.24
N GLN A 382 4.01 40.69 -6.19
CA GLN A 382 4.30 41.98 -6.82
C GLN A 382 5.58 42.62 -6.28
N ASP A 383 5.73 42.67 -4.95
CA ASP A 383 6.94 43.19 -4.30
C ASP A 383 8.21 42.42 -4.72
N THR A 384 8.06 41.12 -4.93
CA THR A 384 9.16 40.26 -5.40
C THR A 384 9.57 40.60 -6.83
N PHE A 385 8.58 40.77 -7.73
CA PHE A 385 8.83 41.07 -9.14
C PHE A 385 9.32 42.50 -9.40
N LYS A 386 9.02 43.46 -8.52
CA LYS A 386 9.63 44.81 -8.57
C LYS A 386 11.15 44.77 -8.35
N LYS A 387 11.62 43.83 -7.54
CA LYS A 387 13.05 43.71 -7.20
C LYS A 387 13.81 42.81 -8.17
N TYR A 388 13.14 41.82 -8.75
CA TYR A 388 13.76 40.83 -9.65
C TYR A 388 13.00 40.75 -10.96
N PRO A 389 13.68 40.97 -12.10
CA PRO A 389 13.09 40.76 -13.40
C PRO A 389 12.53 39.34 -13.50
N VAL A 390 11.25 39.25 -13.82
CA VAL A 390 10.51 37.99 -13.95
C VAL A 390 11.23 37.02 -14.88
N LYS A 391 11.82 37.52 -15.96
CA LYS A 391 12.64 36.73 -16.91
C LYS A 391 13.78 35.95 -16.25
N ASN A 392 14.41 36.50 -15.21
CA ASN A 392 15.49 35.82 -14.49
C ASN A 392 14.96 34.72 -13.55
N LEU A 393 13.72 34.86 -13.08
CA LEU A 393 13.06 33.91 -12.18
C LEU A 393 12.43 32.74 -12.94
N LEU A 394 11.99 33.01 -14.17
CA LEU A 394 11.20 32.10 -14.99
C LEU A 394 11.94 31.59 -16.22
N ALA A 395 13.28 31.62 -16.22
CA ALA A 395 14.06 30.99 -17.27
C ALA A 395 13.53 29.58 -17.54
N SER A 396 13.22 29.30 -18.81
CA SER A 396 12.50 28.09 -19.24
C SER A 396 13.22 26.82 -18.77
N GLY A 397 12.44 25.84 -18.31
CA GLY A 397 12.96 24.58 -17.77
C GLY A 397 13.55 24.66 -16.36
N SER A 398 13.62 25.83 -15.74
CA SER A 398 14.11 25.92 -14.35
C SER A 398 13.16 25.22 -13.36
N PRO A 399 13.69 24.57 -12.31
CA PRO A 399 12.87 24.01 -11.23
C PRO A 399 11.95 25.04 -10.55
N HIS A 400 12.24 26.33 -10.70
CA HIS A 400 11.48 27.43 -10.10
C HIS A 400 10.15 27.65 -10.79
N MET A 401 10.14 27.64 -12.13
CA MET A 401 8.91 27.71 -12.91
C MET A 401 7.98 26.55 -12.56
N GLN A 402 8.53 25.35 -12.41
CA GLN A 402 7.76 24.16 -12.02
C GLN A 402 7.13 24.33 -10.63
N ASN A 403 7.90 24.80 -9.64
CA ASN A 403 7.40 25.03 -8.29
C ASN A 403 6.35 26.14 -8.24
N PHE A 404 6.53 27.20 -9.04
CA PHE A 404 5.57 28.26 -9.22
C PHE A 404 4.20 27.69 -9.66
N PHE A 405 4.14 26.98 -10.79
CA PHE A 405 2.88 26.43 -11.30
C PHE A 405 2.27 25.36 -10.38
N LYS A 406 3.11 24.57 -9.70
CA LYS A 406 2.64 23.63 -8.66
C LYS A 406 1.92 24.34 -7.51
N SER A 407 2.37 25.55 -7.18
CA SER A 407 1.90 26.33 -6.03
C SER A 407 0.66 27.18 -6.31
N LEU A 408 0.28 27.39 -7.57
CA LEU A 408 -0.88 28.20 -7.91
C LEU A 408 -2.18 27.56 -7.42
N LYS A 409 -2.96 28.33 -6.64
CA LYS A 409 -4.25 27.93 -6.08
C LYS A 409 -5.38 28.95 -6.30
N SER A 410 -5.09 30.10 -6.91
CA SER A 410 -6.04 31.21 -7.09
C SER A 410 -6.15 31.63 -8.54
N LYS A 411 -7.40 31.90 -8.97
CA LYS A 411 -7.69 32.50 -10.28
C LYS A 411 -7.25 33.96 -10.32
N GLU A 412 -7.38 34.68 -9.20
CA GLU A 412 -6.98 36.08 -9.04
C GLU A 412 -5.50 36.30 -9.33
N ILE A 413 -4.63 35.35 -8.94
CA ILE A 413 -3.20 35.41 -9.23
C ILE A 413 -2.91 35.17 -10.72
N LEU A 414 -3.60 34.20 -11.34
CA LEU A 414 -3.48 34.00 -12.78
C LEU A 414 -3.96 35.23 -13.56
N ASP A 415 -5.06 35.84 -13.13
CA ASP A 415 -5.59 37.09 -13.67
C ASP A 415 -4.58 38.23 -13.56
N PHE A 416 -3.88 38.32 -12.45
CA PHE A 416 -2.82 39.30 -12.27
C PHE A 416 -1.72 39.12 -13.31
N TYR A 417 -1.23 37.89 -13.53
CA TYR A 417 -0.22 37.65 -14.57
C TYR A 417 -0.76 37.90 -15.98
N PHE A 418 -2.02 37.55 -16.22
CA PHE A 418 -2.67 37.74 -17.52
C PHE A 418 -2.94 39.21 -17.87
N LYS A 419 -3.30 40.04 -16.89
CA LYS A 419 -3.66 41.46 -17.09
C LYS A 419 -2.48 42.43 -16.95
N SER A 420 -1.38 41.98 -16.35
CA SER A 420 -0.18 42.82 -16.11
C SER A 420 0.82 42.72 -17.26
N ASN A 421 1.94 43.43 -17.14
CA ASN A 421 3.11 43.34 -18.04
C ASN A 421 3.87 41.99 -17.94
N TYR A 422 3.19 40.93 -17.50
CA TYR A 422 3.73 39.57 -17.36
C TYR A 422 2.99 38.55 -18.25
N GLN A 423 2.01 39.03 -19.04
CA GLN A 423 1.20 38.15 -19.89
C GLN A 423 2.09 37.35 -20.83
N ASP A 424 3.06 37.98 -21.46
CA ASP A 424 3.97 37.28 -22.35
C ASP A 424 4.78 36.26 -21.54
N GLU A 425 5.48 36.63 -20.48
CA GLU A 425 6.32 35.70 -19.70
C GLU A 425 5.64 34.42 -19.18
N PHE A 426 4.35 34.44 -18.88
CA PHE A 426 3.61 33.28 -18.35
C PHE A 426 2.72 32.58 -19.39
N PHE A 427 2.37 33.26 -20.47
CA PHE A 427 1.45 32.79 -21.50
C PHE A 427 2.10 32.76 -22.90
N GLU A 428 3.44 32.77 -23.00
CA GLU A 428 4.18 32.68 -24.27
C GLU A 428 3.67 31.51 -25.14
N GLU A 429 3.58 31.77 -26.45
CA GLU A 429 3.01 30.87 -27.45
C GLU A 429 3.95 29.69 -27.79
N ILE A 430 5.26 29.85 -27.63
CA ILE A 430 6.26 28.89 -28.10
C ILE A 430 6.84 28.11 -26.92
N GLU A 431 6.86 26.78 -27.02
CA GLU A 431 7.56 25.84 -26.11
C GLU A 431 7.14 25.84 -24.62
N ASN A 432 6.08 26.56 -24.27
CA ASN A 432 5.59 26.63 -22.90
C ASN A 432 4.90 25.32 -22.45
N GLN A 433 5.67 24.41 -21.83
CA GLN A 433 5.15 23.19 -21.21
C GLN A 433 4.70 23.37 -19.75
N ASN A 434 4.60 24.61 -19.25
CA ASN A 434 4.40 24.86 -17.83
C ASN A 434 3.07 24.33 -17.27
N TRP A 435 2.08 24.21 -18.14
CA TRP A 435 0.78 23.61 -17.85
C TRP A 435 0.88 22.20 -17.25
N LEU A 436 1.98 21.46 -17.51
CA LEU A 436 2.23 20.15 -16.93
C LEU A 436 2.30 20.16 -15.40
N PHE A 437 2.71 21.28 -14.81
CA PHE A 437 3.06 21.34 -13.39
C PHE A 437 1.92 21.80 -12.48
N PHE A 438 0.75 22.16 -13.01
CA PHE A 438 -0.41 22.49 -12.18
C PHE A 438 -0.86 21.28 -11.36
N THR A 439 -1.07 21.50 -10.06
CA THR A 439 -1.60 20.48 -9.14
C THR A 439 -3.10 20.63 -8.85
N ASP A 440 -3.68 21.77 -9.23
CA ASP A 440 -5.12 22.05 -9.10
C ASP A 440 -5.77 22.07 -10.49
N THR A 441 -6.72 21.16 -10.71
CA THR A 441 -7.40 21.00 -12.00
C THR A 441 -8.29 22.19 -12.35
N ALA A 442 -8.92 22.84 -11.36
CA ALA A 442 -9.79 23.99 -11.62
C ALA A 442 -8.96 25.22 -12.03
N ILE A 443 -7.78 25.36 -11.44
CA ILE A 443 -6.84 26.43 -11.80
C ILE A 443 -6.22 26.17 -13.19
N LEU A 444 -5.84 24.92 -13.50
CA LEU A 444 -5.36 24.57 -14.85
C LEU A 444 -6.43 24.86 -15.91
N GLN A 445 -7.69 24.50 -15.66
CA GLN A 445 -8.79 24.80 -16.58
C GLN A 445 -8.94 26.31 -16.81
N TYR A 446 -8.82 27.11 -15.74
CA TYR A 446 -8.86 28.56 -15.88
C TYR A 446 -7.68 29.11 -16.69
N TYR A 447 -6.48 28.56 -16.48
CA TYR A 447 -5.30 28.89 -17.30
C TYR A 447 -5.52 28.56 -18.78
N GLU A 448 -6.11 27.40 -19.10
CA GLU A 448 -6.48 27.03 -20.47
C GLU A 448 -7.48 28.00 -21.10
N GLU A 449 -8.47 28.48 -20.34
CA GLU A 449 -9.45 29.49 -20.79
C GLU A 449 -8.76 30.82 -21.15
N LEU A 450 -7.82 31.26 -20.31
CA LEU A 450 -7.03 32.46 -20.55
C LEU A 450 -6.16 32.32 -21.81
N VAL A 451 -5.45 31.21 -21.98
CA VAL A 451 -4.63 30.94 -23.19
C VAL A 451 -5.50 30.93 -24.44
N LYS A 452 -6.67 30.27 -24.37
CA LYS A 452 -7.64 30.23 -25.46
C LYS A 452 -8.15 31.62 -25.82
N SER A 453 -8.36 32.50 -24.84
CA SER A 453 -8.80 33.88 -25.08
C SER A 453 -7.78 34.73 -25.86
N LEU A 454 -6.50 34.35 -25.80
CA LEU A 454 -5.42 34.95 -26.59
C LEU A 454 -5.34 34.37 -28.01
N GLY A 455 -6.20 33.40 -28.37
CA GLY A 455 -6.09 32.67 -29.63
C GLY A 455 -4.89 31.71 -29.70
N ARG A 456 -4.24 31.42 -28.58
CA ARG A 456 -3.03 30.58 -28.48
C ARG A 456 -3.40 29.13 -28.16
N LYS A 457 -2.46 28.22 -28.38
CA LYS A 457 -2.52 26.81 -27.95
C LYS A 457 -1.39 26.47 -26.99
N LEU A 458 -1.61 25.47 -26.14
CA LEU A 458 -0.61 24.94 -25.23
C LEU A 458 0.22 23.86 -25.90
N TYR A 459 1.54 24.04 -25.90
CA TYR A 459 2.45 23.12 -26.58
C TYR A 459 2.75 21.88 -25.73
N VAL A 460 2.71 20.71 -26.35
CA VAL A 460 3.01 19.41 -25.76
C VAL A 460 4.24 18.83 -26.43
N ASP A 461 5.34 18.73 -25.70
CA ASP A 461 6.59 18.19 -26.23
C ASP A 461 7.23 17.18 -25.28
N ASN A 462 8.41 16.66 -25.63
CA ASN A 462 9.11 15.64 -24.89
C ASN A 462 9.42 16.10 -23.47
N TYR A 463 9.24 15.19 -22.51
CA TYR A 463 9.58 15.46 -21.12
C TYR A 463 11.09 15.46 -20.94
N ASP A 464 11.64 16.57 -20.43
CA ASP A 464 13.03 16.66 -20.03
C ASP A 464 13.23 16.03 -18.64
N GLU A 465 14.14 15.07 -18.54
CA GLU A 465 14.45 14.39 -17.28
C GLU A 465 15.01 15.34 -16.22
N SER A 466 15.61 16.47 -16.62
CA SER A 466 16.02 17.53 -15.69
C SER A 466 14.84 18.10 -14.89
N MET A 467 13.62 18.02 -15.45
CA MET A 467 12.37 18.49 -14.83
C MET A 467 11.80 17.53 -13.79
N TYR A 468 12.42 16.38 -13.55
CA TYR A 468 11.90 15.37 -12.63
C TYR A 468 11.95 15.79 -11.15
N VAL A 469 12.78 16.77 -10.79
CA VAL A 469 12.98 17.19 -9.39
C VAL A 469 11.66 17.65 -8.75
N GLY A 470 11.11 16.82 -7.85
CA GLY A 470 9.86 17.12 -7.14
C GLY A 470 8.58 16.79 -7.93
N SER A 471 8.61 15.83 -8.86
CA SER A 471 7.39 15.35 -9.51
C SER A 471 6.34 14.91 -8.49
N THR A 472 5.10 15.34 -8.71
CA THR A 472 3.95 15.02 -7.84
C THR A 472 3.05 13.93 -8.44
N GLY A 473 3.28 13.57 -9.70
CA GLY A 473 2.49 12.65 -10.51
C GLY A 473 1.30 13.31 -11.23
N TYR A 474 0.98 14.57 -10.90
CA TYR A 474 0.01 15.36 -11.65
C TYR A 474 0.42 15.58 -13.10
N GLU A 475 1.72 15.52 -13.41
CA GLU A 475 2.24 15.69 -14.76
C GLU A 475 1.62 14.66 -15.74
N LEU A 476 1.43 13.41 -15.31
CA LEU A 476 0.78 12.37 -16.12
C LEU A 476 -0.73 12.60 -16.27
N LYS A 477 -1.40 13.13 -15.22
CA LYS A 477 -2.82 13.50 -15.28
C LYS A 477 -3.03 14.62 -16.28
N ASN A 478 -2.18 15.64 -16.24
CA ASN A 478 -2.24 16.78 -17.14
C ASN A 478 -1.93 16.36 -18.56
N LEU A 479 -0.94 15.47 -18.79
CA LEU A 479 -0.68 14.93 -20.12
C LEU A 479 -1.90 14.18 -20.69
N LEU A 480 -2.60 13.39 -19.87
CA LEU A 480 -3.83 12.70 -20.30
C LEU A 480 -4.93 13.71 -20.63
N ARG A 481 -5.06 14.78 -19.85
CA ARG A 481 -5.97 15.89 -20.14
C ARG A 481 -5.63 16.55 -21.48
N ALA A 482 -4.35 16.79 -21.77
CA ALA A 482 -3.90 17.37 -23.03
C ALA A 482 -4.24 16.49 -24.24
N VAL A 483 -3.97 15.18 -24.12
CA VAL A 483 -4.33 14.17 -25.11
C VAL A 483 -5.83 14.17 -25.44
N ASN A 484 -6.67 14.37 -24.42
CA ASN A 484 -8.13 14.36 -24.55
C ASN A 484 -8.72 15.70 -25.02
N ASN A 485 -7.94 16.79 -25.05
CA ASN A 485 -8.41 18.14 -25.40
C ASN A 485 -7.60 18.78 -26.55
N PRO A 486 -7.56 18.16 -27.75
CA PRO A 486 -6.71 18.63 -28.86
C PRO A 486 -7.08 20.01 -29.42
N SER A 487 -8.22 20.59 -29.03
CA SER A 487 -8.58 21.97 -29.40
C SER A 487 -7.76 23.02 -28.65
N ILE A 488 -7.22 22.68 -27.47
CA ILE A 488 -6.44 23.58 -26.60
C ILE A 488 -4.95 23.28 -26.72
N TYR A 489 -4.60 22.03 -27.02
CA TYR A 489 -3.23 21.54 -27.02
C TYR A 489 -2.71 21.21 -28.42
N GLU A 490 -1.46 21.57 -28.66
CA GLU A 490 -0.73 21.26 -29.88
C GLU A 490 0.48 20.39 -29.57
N PHE A 491 0.60 19.25 -30.25
CA PHE A 491 1.68 18.29 -30.01
C PHE A 491 2.83 18.56 -30.96
N SER A 492 4.05 18.62 -30.43
CA SER A 492 5.31 18.60 -31.17
C SER A 492 5.34 17.42 -32.14
N ASP A 493 5.81 17.66 -33.37
CA ASP A 493 6.04 16.61 -34.36
C ASP A 493 7.05 15.55 -33.88
N THR A 494 7.91 15.93 -32.92
CA THR A 494 8.92 15.05 -32.34
C THR A 494 8.48 14.40 -31.03
N PHE A 495 7.25 14.68 -30.56
CA PHE A 495 6.73 14.16 -29.31
C PHE A 495 6.75 12.62 -29.27
N LYS A 496 7.28 12.08 -28.18
CA LYS A 496 7.26 10.64 -27.90
C LYS A 496 6.82 10.42 -26.46
N LEU A 497 5.79 9.58 -26.26
CA LEU A 497 5.36 9.17 -24.93
C LEU A 497 6.51 8.56 -24.09
N SER A 498 7.49 7.92 -24.75
CA SER A 498 8.67 7.36 -24.06
C SER A 498 9.58 8.40 -23.39
N SER A 499 9.47 9.69 -23.74
CA SER A 499 10.18 10.76 -23.00
C SER A 499 9.69 10.85 -21.54
N TYR A 500 8.42 10.51 -21.28
CA TYR A 500 7.82 10.47 -19.94
C TYR A 500 8.17 9.19 -19.17
N SER A 501 9.11 8.36 -19.66
CA SER A 501 9.47 7.08 -19.02
C SER A 501 9.88 7.24 -17.56
N ILE A 502 10.61 8.31 -17.21
CA ILE A 502 11.04 8.54 -15.83
C ILE A 502 9.83 8.72 -14.90
N LEU A 503 8.86 9.55 -15.28
CA LEU A 503 7.63 9.78 -14.52
C LEU A 503 6.82 8.49 -14.37
N ILE A 504 6.65 7.77 -15.47
CA ILE A 504 5.91 6.50 -15.52
C ILE A 504 6.55 5.48 -14.59
N ASN A 505 7.88 5.34 -14.61
CA ASN A 505 8.58 4.32 -13.85
C ASN A 505 8.60 4.61 -12.34
N TYR A 506 8.79 5.88 -11.94
CA TYR A 506 8.86 6.25 -10.52
C TYR A 506 7.50 6.32 -9.83
N ARG A 507 6.45 6.68 -10.57
CA ARG A 507 5.11 6.90 -10.02
C ARG A 507 4.11 5.81 -10.42
N TYR A 508 4.58 4.74 -11.07
CA TYR A 508 3.71 3.73 -11.66
C TYR A 508 2.58 3.29 -10.74
N ASN A 509 2.91 2.84 -9.52
CA ASN A 509 1.94 2.24 -8.60
C ASN A 509 0.74 3.14 -8.31
N ASP A 510 0.93 4.46 -8.34
CA ASP A 510 -0.10 5.45 -8.03
C ASP A 510 -0.87 5.91 -9.30
N TYR A 511 -0.37 5.63 -10.51
CA TYR A 511 -0.85 6.24 -11.78
C TYR A 511 -1.08 5.24 -12.92
N GLN A 512 -1.20 3.94 -12.63
CA GLN A 512 -1.32 2.88 -13.64
C GLN A 512 -2.47 3.11 -14.63
N ASP A 513 -3.65 3.47 -14.13
CA ASP A 513 -4.83 3.72 -14.96
C ASP A 513 -4.62 4.91 -15.91
N ILE A 514 -3.89 5.93 -15.47
CA ILE A 514 -3.61 7.11 -16.28
C ILE A 514 -2.66 6.75 -17.42
N VAL A 515 -1.60 5.99 -17.14
CA VAL A 515 -0.67 5.52 -18.18
C VAL A 515 -1.39 4.60 -19.16
N PHE A 516 -2.27 3.72 -18.66
CA PHE A 516 -3.09 2.88 -19.53
C PHE A 516 -4.02 3.74 -20.41
N ASN A 517 -4.69 4.75 -19.87
CA ASN A 517 -5.55 5.65 -20.63
C ASN A 517 -4.76 6.48 -21.65
N LEU A 518 -3.52 6.88 -21.35
CA LEU A 518 -2.62 7.52 -22.31
C LEU A 518 -2.34 6.59 -23.50
N ILE A 519 -1.98 5.34 -23.23
CA ILE A 519 -1.80 4.32 -24.26
C ILE A 519 -3.10 4.12 -25.04
N ASN A 520 -4.24 4.02 -24.36
CA ASN A 520 -5.54 3.71 -24.94
C ASN A 520 -6.23 4.90 -25.64
N SER A 521 -5.66 6.10 -25.55
CA SER A 521 -6.20 7.29 -26.22
C SER A 521 -6.15 7.23 -27.75
N GLY A 522 -5.37 6.29 -28.30
CA GLY A 522 -5.08 6.18 -29.73
C GLY A 522 -4.15 7.26 -30.28
N LYS A 523 -3.90 8.38 -29.57
CA LYS A 523 -3.01 9.44 -30.08
C LYS A 523 -1.61 8.92 -30.46
N PHE A 524 -1.12 7.88 -29.81
CA PHE A 524 0.19 7.31 -30.04
C PHE A 524 0.12 6.06 -30.92
N LYS A 525 0.30 6.21 -32.24
CA LYS A 525 0.30 5.09 -33.21
C LYS A 525 1.39 4.04 -32.93
N LYS A 526 2.51 4.46 -32.34
CA LYS A 526 3.66 3.58 -32.07
C LYS A 526 4.19 3.84 -30.66
N ILE A 527 4.24 2.80 -29.84
CA ILE A 527 4.75 2.86 -28.47
C ILE A 527 5.84 1.80 -28.29
N ASN A 528 7.03 2.24 -27.86
CA ASN A 528 8.11 1.32 -27.54
C ASN A 528 8.10 1.04 -26.04
N PHE A 529 7.59 -0.12 -25.63
CA PHE A 529 7.49 -0.49 -24.21
C PHE A 529 8.87 -0.62 -23.56
N GLY A 530 9.87 -1.11 -24.30
CA GLY A 530 11.26 -1.17 -23.83
C GLY A 530 11.80 0.19 -23.39
N LYS A 531 11.49 1.25 -24.15
CA LYS A 531 11.88 2.63 -23.81
C LYS A 531 10.96 3.25 -22.76
N LEU A 532 9.64 3.05 -22.89
CA LEU A 532 8.64 3.62 -21.99
C LEU A 532 8.83 3.15 -20.55
N PHE A 533 9.12 1.87 -20.37
CA PHE A 533 9.21 1.24 -19.05
C PHE A 533 10.65 0.99 -18.58
N ARG A 534 11.65 1.52 -19.32
CA ARG A 534 13.09 1.27 -19.14
C ARG A 534 13.38 -0.17 -18.71
N ILE A 535 13.03 -1.14 -19.55
CA ILE A 535 13.02 -2.56 -19.18
C ILE A 535 14.41 -3.05 -18.72
N SER A 536 15.50 -2.43 -19.18
CA SER A 536 16.86 -2.73 -18.72
C SER A 536 17.10 -2.42 -17.23
N THR A 537 16.50 -1.36 -16.68
CA THR A 537 16.57 -1.06 -15.23
C THR A 537 15.66 -1.96 -14.37
N LEU A 538 14.79 -2.76 -14.99
CA LEU A 538 13.82 -3.62 -14.28
C LEU A 538 14.38 -4.91 -13.70
N LEU A 539 15.55 -5.34 -14.16
CA LEU A 539 16.19 -6.58 -13.70
C LEU A 539 16.55 -6.55 -12.21
N ASN A 540 16.44 -5.40 -11.54
CA ASN A 540 16.64 -5.22 -10.10
C ASN A 540 15.34 -5.31 -9.25
N GLY A 541 14.28 -5.94 -9.75
CA GLY A 541 13.07 -6.25 -8.94
C GLY A 541 11.85 -5.33 -9.15
N HIS A 542 11.90 -4.40 -10.09
CA HIS A 542 10.80 -3.48 -10.41
C HIS A 542 9.83 -3.99 -11.47
N ILE A 543 10.03 -5.19 -12.04
CA ILE A 543 9.12 -5.83 -13.02
C ILE A 543 7.66 -5.86 -12.52
N LYS A 544 7.47 -5.92 -11.19
CA LYS A 544 6.16 -5.87 -10.53
C LYS A 544 5.32 -4.66 -10.94
N ASN A 545 5.97 -3.54 -11.29
CA ASN A 545 5.33 -2.28 -11.61
C ASN A 545 4.94 -2.15 -13.10
N TYR A 546 4.86 -3.17 -13.96
CA TYR A 546 4.25 -2.97 -15.31
C TYR A 546 3.22 -4.03 -15.67
N LYS A 547 2.95 -4.91 -14.72
CA LYS A 547 2.08 -6.08 -14.89
C LYS A 547 0.68 -5.67 -15.33
N GLU A 548 0.07 -4.67 -14.71
CA GLU A 548 -1.32 -4.32 -15.03
C GLU A 548 -1.48 -3.71 -16.42
N ILE A 549 -0.49 -2.93 -16.91
CA ILE A 549 -0.58 -2.36 -18.26
C ILE A 549 -0.40 -3.46 -19.29
N LEU A 550 0.65 -4.27 -19.16
CA LEU A 550 0.85 -5.43 -20.03
C LEU A 550 -0.35 -6.36 -19.98
N TYR A 551 -0.97 -6.51 -18.82
CA TYR A 551 -2.19 -7.26 -18.61
C TYR A 551 -3.40 -6.68 -19.35
N LYS A 552 -3.58 -5.37 -19.39
CA LYS A 552 -4.67 -4.75 -20.15
C LYS A 552 -4.39 -4.74 -21.66
N VAL A 553 -3.12 -4.79 -22.05
CA VAL A 553 -2.66 -4.66 -23.43
C VAL A 553 -2.60 -6.01 -24.16
N LEU A 554 -1.94 -7.02 -23.59
CA LEU A 554 -1.69 -8.31 -24.26
C LEU A 554 -2.97 -9.10 -24.65
N PRO A 555 -4.08 -9.10 -23.88
CA PRO A 555 -5.33 -9.76 -24.28
C PRO A 555 -6.07 -9.07 -25.42
N ASN A 556 -5.67 -7.84 -25.75
CA ASN A 556 -6.24 -7.04 -26.82
C ASN A 556 -5.25 -6.87 -27.98
N SER A 557 -4.12 -7.58 -27.94
CA SER A 557 -3.15 -7.59 -29.04
C SER A 557 -3.36 -8.80 -29.96
N ASN A 558 -2.94 -8.67 -31.22
CA ASN A 558 -2.94 -9.72 -32.24
C ASN A 558 -1.85 -10.79 -32.03
N LEU A 559 -1.67 -11.26 -30.80
CA LEU A 559 -0.57 -12.13 -30.41
C LEU A 559 -0.59 -13.48 -31.17
N ASN A 560 0.25 -13.62 -32.20
CA ASN A 560 0.45 -14.87 -32.93
C ASN A 560 1.71 -15.59 -32.42
N LEU A 561 1.53 -16.45 -31.41
CA LEU A 561 2.65 -17.15 -30.77
C LEU A 561 3.45 -18.05 -31.74
N THR A 562 2.80 -18.62 -32.75
CA THR A 562 3.43 -19.49 -33.75
C THR A 562 4.44 -18.72 -34.60
N GLU A 563 4.05 -17.55 -35.08
CA GLU A 563 4.92 -16.67 -35.87
C GLU A 563 6.08 -16.13 -35.03
N ILE A 564 5.80 -15.68 -33.80
CA ILE A 564 6.84 -15.17 -32.90
C ILE A 564 7.83 -16.29 -32.54
N LYS A 565 7.38 -17.54 -32.41
CA LYS A 565 8.25 -18.69 -32.17
C LYS A 565 9.18 -18.96 -33.35
N LYS A 566 8.69 -18.83 -34.58
CA LYS A 566 9.53 -18.89 -35.79
C LYS A 566 10.60 -17.79 -35.77
N LEU A 567 10.21 -16.55 -35.48
CA LEU A 567 11.17 -15.43 -35.34
C LEU A 567 12.19 -15.67 -34.23
N GLN A 568 11.80 -16.30 -33.12
CA GLN A 568 12.72 -16.67 -32.05
C GLN A 568 13.77 -17.69 -32.51
N GLN A 569 13.39 -18.67 -33.32
CA GLN A 569 14.30 -19.67 -33.87
C GLN A 569 15.29 -19.05 -34.87
N GLU A 570 14.81 -18.09 -35.68
CA GLU A 570 15.62 -17.43 -36.71
C GLU A 570 16.55 -16.34 -36.16
N HIS A 571 16.13 -15.62 -35.11
CA HIS A 571 16.81 -14.38 -34.68
C HIS A 571 17.12 -14.31 -33.17
N GLY A 572 16.71 -15.31 -32.39
CA GLY A 572 16.96 -15.36 -30.95
C GLY A 572 16.07 -14.42 -30.09
N TYR A 573 16.24 -14.48 -28.78
CA TYR A 573 15.37 -13.83 -27.79
C TYR A 573 15.48 -12.30 -27.72
N SER A 574 16.58 -11.73 -28.24
CA SER A 574 16.80 -10.28 -28.30
C SER A 574 16.08 -9.62 -29.48
N HIS A 575 15.55 -10.41 -30.42
CA HIS A 575 14.81 -9.91 -31.57
C HIS A 575 13.60 -9.07 -31.14
N LYS A 576 13.37 -7.96 -31.83
CA LYS A 576 12.28 -7.00 -31.54
C LYS A 576 11.06 -7.37 -32.36
N ILE A 577 9.94 -7.59 -31.69
CA ILE A 577 8.63 -7.84 -32.29
C ILE A 577 7.73 -6.61 -32.15
N VAL A 578 6.70 -6.56 -32.99
CA VAL A 578 5.64 -5.55 -32.94
C VAL A 578 4.31 -6.25 -32.68
N LEU A 579 3.68 -5.93 -31.56
CA LEU A 579 2.31 -6.37 -31.27
C LEU A 579 1.35 -5.24 -31.62
N LYS A 580 0.27 -5.54 -32.34
CA LYS A 580 -0.78 -4.58 -32.65
C LYS A 580 -1.85 -4.66 -31.60
N PHE A 581 -2.08 -3.56 -30.88
CA PHE A 581 -3.13 -3.42 -29.86
C PHE A 581 -4.22 -2.50 -30.39
N ASN A 582 -5.47 -2.95 -30.30
CA ASN A 582 -6.61 -2.11 -30.65
C ASN A 582 -7.02 -1.28 -29.44
N ALA A 583 -6.80 0.03 -29.54
CA ALA A 583 -7.28 0.98 -28.56
C ALA A 583 -8.82 1.02 -28.54
N ALA A 584 -9.40 1.55 -27.45
CA ALA A 584 -10.84 1.63 -27.28
C ALA A 584 -11.55 2.46 -28.37
N ASN A 585 -10.84 3.39 -29.01
CA ASN A 585 -11.34 4.16 -30.14
C ASN A 585 -11.20 3.43 -31.50
N GLY A 586 -10.81 2.14 -31.49
CA GLY A 586 -10.61 1.32 -32.69
C GLY A 586 -9.27 1.52 -33.38
N GLN A 587 -8.42 2.44 -32.89
CA GLN A 587 -7.13 2.70 -33.50
C GLN A 587 -6.11 1.62 -33.15
N GLU A 588 -5.38 1.14 -34.15
CA GLU A 588 -4.29 0.19 -33.96
C GLU A 588 -3.02 0.90 -33.45
N ILE A 589 -2.41 0.33 -32.43
CA ILE A 589 -1.19 0.80 -31.78
C ILE A 589 -0.12 -0.27 -31.90
N ASP A 590 1.02 0.08 -32.49
CA ASP A 590 2.21 -0.76 -32.54
C ASP A 590 2.95 -0.73 -31.21
N ILE A 591 3.02 -1.86 -30.53
CA ILE A 591 3.79 -2.06 -29.31
C ILE A 591 5.07 -2.80 -29.64
N LYS A 592 6.21 -2.14 -29.46
CA LYS A 592 7.53 -2.74 -29.69
C LYS A 592 8.14 -3.30 -28.41
N LEU A 593 8.54 -4.57 -28.44
CA LEU A 593 9.23 -5.26 -27.35
C LEU A 593 10.16 -6.35 -27.89
N THR A 594 11.07 -6.86 -27.07
CA THR A 594 11.87 -8.04 -27.43
C THR A 594 11.09 -9.33 -27.16
N ILE A 595 11.46 -10.45 -27.80
CA ILE A 595 10.86 -11.76 -27.51
C ILE A 595 11.06 -12.13 -26.03
N GLN A 596 12.25 -11.87 -25.46
CA GLN A 596 12.46 -12.01 -24.02
C GLN A 596 11.51 -11.12 -23.21
N GLY A 597 11.31 -9.87 -23.66
CA GLY A 597 10.36 -8.95 -23.05
C GLY A 597 8.93 -9.48 -23.08
N LEU A 598 8.53 -10.18 -24.15
CA LEU A 598 7.22 -10.80 -24.28
C LEU A 598 7.07 -11.93 -23.28
N LEU A 599 8.04 -12.83 -23.22
CA LEU A 599 8.03 -13.95 -22.28
C LEU A 599 7.99 -13.46 -20.83
N ASN A 600 8.82 -12.48 -20.50
CA ASN A 600 8.80 -11.86 -19.18
C ASN A 600 7.43 -11.23 -18.90
N SER A 601 6.78 -10.62 -19.91
CA SER A 601 5.45 -10.03 -19.78
C SER A 601 4.36 -11.08 -19.58
N LEU A 602 4.36 -12.17 -20.36
CA LEU A 602 3.39 -13.27 -20.23
C LEU A 602 3.48 -13.93 -18.86
N ALA A 603 4.70 -14.24 -18.40
CA ALA A 603 4.96 -14.77 -17.07
C ALA A 603 4.52 -13.76 -15.98
N SER A 604 4.86 -12.49 -16.16
CA SER A 604 4.54 -11.46 -15.17
C SER A 604 3.06 -11.17 -15.07
N CYS A 605 2.28 -11.36 -16.14
CA CYS A 605 0.84 -11.08 -16.22
C CYS A 605 -0.04 -12.33 -16.04
N GLY A 606 0.48 -13.42 -15.49
CA GLY A 606 -0.31 -14.63 -15.22
C GLY A 606 -0.73 -15.42 -16.46
N ARG A 607 -0.27 -15.05 -17.66
CA ARG A 607 -0.54 -15.75 -18.93
C ARG A 607 0.41 -16.94 -19.11
N TYR A 608 0.41 -17.84 -18.14
CA TYR A 608 1.35 -18.95 -18.05
C TYR A 608 1.17 -19.96 -19.17
N GLU A 609 -0.07 -20.26 -19.56
CA GLU A 609 -0.35 -21.18 -20.67
C GLU A 609 0.26 -20.66 -21.98
N ASP A 610 0.08 -19.37 -22.28
CA ASP A 610 0.69 -18.75 -23.47
C ASP A 610 2.22 -18.76 -23.40
N TYR A 611 2.78 -18.47 -22.22
CA TYR A 611 4.22 -18.58 -21.99
C TYR A 611 4.73 -20.00 -22.28
N PHE A 612 4.07 -21.02 -21.72
CA PHE A 612 4.48 -22.42 -21.88
C PHE A 612 4.29 -22.94 -23.30
N ASN A 613 3.17 -22.60 -23.94
CA ASN A 613 2.91 -22.90 -25.35
C ASN A 613 3.99 -22.28 -26.25
N PHE A 614 4.44 -21.07 -25.94
CA PHE A 614 5.51 -20.42 -26.66
C PHE A 614 6.82 -21.19 -26.55
N ILE A 615 7.31 -21.39 -25.32
CA ILE A 615 8.61 -22.04 -25.10
C ILE A 615 8.60 -23.50 -25.57
N GLY A 616 7.46 -24.19 -25.46
CA GLY A 616 7.35 -25.61 -25.78
C GLY A 616 8.17 -26.51 -24.84
N PRO A 617 8.25 -27.82 -25.13
CA PRO A 617 8.94 -28.79 -24.28
C PRO A 617 10.46 -28.76 -24.39
N SER A 618 11.01 -28.24 -25.49
CA SER A 618 12.45 -28.26 -25.83
C SER A 618 13.22 -27.03 -25.35
N PHE A 619 12.64 -26.18 -24.50
CA PHE A 619 13.28 -24.93 -24.10
C PHE A 619 14.22 -25.12 -22.91
N PRO A 620 15.53 -24.81 -23.03
CA PRO A 620 16.45 -24.84 -21.91
C PRO A 620 16.19 -23.62 -21.01
N LEU A 621 15.42 -23.83 -19.94
CA LEU A 621 15.11 -22.80 -18.96
C LEU A 621 16.39 -22.30 -18.22
N GLN A 622 17.53 -23.01 -18.32
CA GLN A 622 18.84 -22.58 -17.79
C GLN A 622 19.33 -21.23 -18.35
N SER A 623 18.92 -20.85 -19.57
CA SER A 623 19.27 -19.55 -20.17
C SER A 623 18.54 -18.36 -19.51
N THR A 624 17.50 -18.65 -18.73
CA THR A 624 16.70 -17.66 -18.02
C THR A 624 17.06 -17.65 -16.54
N THR A 625 18.29 -17.26 -16.22
CA THR A 625 18.70 -16.85 -14.85
C THR A 625 17.87 -15.68 -14.30
N GLN A 626 16.87 -15.19 -15.03
CA GLN A 626 15.90 -14.19 -14.60
C GLN A 626 14.59 -14.80 -14.06
N ILE A 627 14.39 -16.13 -14.17
CA ILE A 627 13.18 -16.79 -13.66
C ILE A 627 13.05 -16.68 -12.13
N TRP A 628 14.18 -16.57 -11.43
CA TRP A 628 14.25 -16.38 -9.98
C TRP A 628 13.48 -15.15 -9.48
N PHE A 629 13.20 -14.18 -10.36
CA PHE A 629 12.44 -12.97 -10.03
C PHE A 629 10.94 -13.06 -10.28
N PHE A 630 10.43 -14.15 -10.87
CA PHE A 630 9.00 -14.30 -11.12
C PHE A 630 8.24 -14.72 -9.86
N GLU A 631 6.93 -14.43 -9.86
CA GLU A 631 6.03 -14.79 -8.78
C GLU A 631 5.99 -16.30 -8.56
N ARG A 632 5.77 -16.71 -7.31
CA ARG A 632 5.70 -18.12 -6.90
C ARG A 632 4.63 -18.93 -7.65
N SER A 633 3.55 -18.27 -8.07
CA SER A 633 2.51 -18.80 -8.94
C SER A 633 3.07 -19.24 -10.29
N PHE A 634 3.94 -18.43 -10.92
CA PHE A 634 4.67 -18.80 -12.13
C PHE A 634 5.52 -20.05 -11.89
N ASN A 635 6.32 -20.06 -10.82
CA ASN A 635 7.20 -21.20 -10.53
C ASN A 635 6.41 -22.49 -10.28
N THR A 636 5.28 -22.41 -9.58
CA THR A 636 4.39 -23.56 -9.35
C THR A 636 3.83 -24.10 -10.66
N LYS A 637 3.34 -23.21 -11.53
CA LYS A 637 2.81 -23.57 -12.84
C LYS A 637 3.90 -24.07 -13.78
N CYS A 638 5.12 -23.55 -13.67
CA CYS A 638 6.29 -23.98 -14.42
C CYS A 638 6.72 -25.39 -14.01
N ILE A 639 6.79 -25.67 -12.70
CA ILE A 639 7.02 -27.02 -12.18
C ILE A 639 5.95 -27.97 -12.72
N LYS A 640 4.66 -27.62 -12.58
CA LYS A 640 3.56 -28.43 -13.11
C LYS A 640 3.69 -28.68 -14.62
N TYR A 641 3.96 -27.64 -15.41
CA TYR A 641 4.13 -27.77 -16.85
C TYR A 641 5.31 -28.69 -17.22
N CYS A 642 6.45 -28.54 -16.54
CA CYS A 642 7.62 -29.41 -16.76
C CYS A 642 7.31 -30.88 -16.43
N ILE A 643 6.54 -31.11 -15.37
CA ILE A 643 6.06 -32.43 -14.95
C ILE A 643 5.13 -33.03 -16.01
N ASP A 644 4.09 -32.28 -16.40
CA ASP A 644 3.03 -32.74 -17.31
C ASP A 644 3.59 -33.08 -18.70
N ASN A 645 4.63 -32.36 -19.14
CA ASN A 645 5.26 -32.55 -20.45
C ASN A 645 6.53 -33.41 -20.40
N GLN A 646 6.84 -34.04 -19.27
CA GLN A 646 8.01 -34.90 -19.07
C GLN A 646 9.33 -34.26 -19.55
N ILE A 647 9.53 -32.96 -19.31
CA ILE A 647 10.68 -32.21 -19.84
C ILE A 647 11.95 -32.62 -19.08
N LYS A 648 12.70 -33.57 -19.63
CA LYS A 648 13.89 -34.17 -18.97
C LYS A 648 15.09 -33.23 -18.92
N GLU A 649 15.19 -32.31 -19.88
CA GLU A 649 16.33 -31.39 -20.05
C GLU A 649 16.40 -30.28 -18.99
N ASN A 650 15.32 -30.05 -18.23
CA ASN A 650 15.22 -28.98 -17.24
C ASN A 650 15.21 -29.46 -15.78
N ARG A 651 15.75 -30.66 -15.51
CA ARG A 651 15.72 -31.28 -14.18
C ARG A 651 16.52 -30.54 -13.11
N GLU A 652 17.70 -30.00 -13.45
CA GLU A 652 18.46 -29.14 -12.54
C GLU A 652 17.66 -27.90 -12.17
N LEU A 653 17.02 -27.25 -13.14
CA LEU A 653 16.17 -26.11 -12.85
C LEU A 653 14.94 -26.51 -12.03
N LEU A 654 14.28 -27.62 -12.34
CA LEU A 654 13.16 -28.11 -11.53
C LEU A 654 13.59 -28.27 -10.08
N PHE A 655 14.81 -28.78 -9.85
CA PHE A 655 15.36 -28.90 -8.51
C PHE A 655 15.69 -27.54 -7.89
N THR A 656 16.34 -26.63 -8.60
CA THR A 656 16.62 -25.29 -8.08
C THR A 656 15.32 -24.52 -7.80
N LEU A 657 14.30 -24.68 -8.65
CA LEU A 657 12.93 -24.18 -8.43
C LEU A 657 12.28 -24.83 -7.21
N LEU A 658 12.44 -26.13 -6.97
CA LEU A 658 11.93 -26.78 -5.75
C LEU A 658 12.70 -26.35 -4.50
N GLU A 659 14.01 -26.15 -4.61
CA GLU A 659 14.86 -25.63 -3.53
C GLU A 659 14.48 -24.21 -3.14
N ASP A 660 14.10 -23.37 -4.11
CA ASP A 660 13.81 -21.96 -3.89
C ASP A 660 12.31 -21.69 -3.67
N CYS A 661 11.43 -22.45 -4.32
CA CYS A 661 9.98 -22.37 -4.20
C CYS A 661 9.46 -23.39 -3.20
N ILE A 662 9.78 -23.19 -1.93
CA ILE A 662 9.32 -24.03 -0.81
C ILE A 662 7.83 -23.80 -0.54
N SER A 663 6.97 -23.98 -1.55
CA SER A 663 5.50 -23.98 -1.45
C SER A 663 4.98 -25.38 -1.38
N LEU A 664 3.91 -25.50 -0.60
CA LEU A 664 3.20 -26.75 -0.42
C LEU A 664 2.64 -27.28 -1.75
N GLU A 665 2.10 -26.41 -2.61
CA GLU A 665 1.40 -26.79 -3.85
C GLU A 665 2.26 -27.53 -4.89
N PRO A 666 3.39 -27.00 -5.41
CA PRO A 666 4.19 -27.72 -6.41
C PRO A 666 4.77 -29.02 -5.87
N PHE A 667 5.06 -29.10 -4.57
CA PHE A 667 5.48 -30.33 -3.92
C PHE A 667 4.36 -31.34 -3.76
N GLN A 668 3.16 -30.91 -3.34
CA GLN A 668 1.98 -31.78 -3.30
C GLN A 668 1.67 -32.32 -4.70
N TYR A 669 1.79 -31.47 -5.72
CA TYR A 669 1.65 -31.87 -7.11
C TYR A 669 2.69 -32.91 -7.51
N LEU A 670 3.96 -32.69 -7.18
CA LEU A 670 5.04 -33.63 -7.40
C LEU A 670 4.77 -34.97 -6.71
N CYS A 671 4.42 -34.95 -5.43
CA CYS A 671 4.12 -36.13 -4.60
C CYS A 671 2.88 -36.89 -5.06
N SER A 672 1.89 -36.20 -5.63
CA SER A 672 0.70 -36.83 -6.18
C SER A 672 0.97 -37.53 -7.52
N ASN A 673 2.03 -37.15 -8.24
CA ASN A 673 2.45 -37.75 -9.50
C ASN A 673 3.55 -38.81 -9.27
N LYS A 674 3.17 -39.94 -8.67
CA LYS A 674 4.08 -41.04 -8.28
C LYS A 674 4.97 -41.53 -9.41
N ASP A 675 4.46 -41.60 -10.64
CA ASP A 675 5.23 -42.11 -11.80
C ASP A 675 6.34 -41.15 -12.21
N LEU A 676 6.13 -39.86 -12.04
CA LEU A 676 7.18 -38.87 -12.27
C LEU A 676 8.26 -38.93 -11.18
N LEU A 677 7.86 -39.03 -9.90
CA LEU A 677 8.82 -39.25 -8.80
C LEU A 677 9.66 -40.50 -9.04
N LYS A 678 9.04 -41.61 -9.44
CA LYS A 678 9.74 -42.83 -9.85
C LYS A 678 10.68 -42.57 -11.04
N SER A 679 10.28 -41.77 -12.02
CA SER A 679 11.13 -41.43 -13.18
C SER A 679 12.36 -40.58 -12.82
N ILE A 680 12.27 -39.80 -11.73
CA ILE A 680 13.37 -39.04 -11.14
C ILE A 680 14.28 -40.00 -10.34
N GLU A 681 13.69 -40.91 -9.56
CA GLU A 681 14.40 -41.93 -8.78
C GLU A 681 15.14 -42.95 -9.66
N SER A 682 14.56 -43.36 -10.79
CA SER A 682 15.05 -44.45 -11.66
C SER A 682 16.08 -44.00 -12.71
N ASN A 683 16.50 -42.74 -12.72
CA ASN A 683 17.33 -42.20 -13.79
C ASN A 683 18.83 -42.33 -13.49
N GLN A 684 19.56 -43.08 -14.32
CA GLN A 684 20.99 -43.31 -14.19
C GLN A 684 21.87 -42.04 -14.33
N PHE A 685 21.35 -40.97 -14.95
CA PHE A 685 22.08 -39.69 -15.07
C PHE A 685 22.16 -38.89 -13.76
N LEU A 686 21.30 -39.19 -12.78
CA LEU A 686 21.40 -38.64 -11.42
C LEU A 686 21.87 -39.77 -10.51
N SER A 687 23.14 -40.16 -10.61
CA SER A 687 23.78 -41.02 -9.60
C SER A 687 23.63 -40.46 -8.16
N ASP A 688 23.25 -39.19 -8.04
CA ASP A 688 22.99 -38.44 -6.80
C ASP A 688 21.51 -38.03 -6.58
N SER A 689 20.50 -38.64 -7.24
CA SER A 689 19.08 -38.28 -7.03
C SER A 689 18.65 -38.33 -5.56
N ASN A 690 19.15 -39.34 -4.81
CA ASN A 690 18.93 -39.44 -3.37
C ASN A 690 19.64 -38.32 -2.59
N LYS A 691 20.87 -37.92 -2.98
CA LYS A 691 21.58 -36.79 -2.37
C LYS A 691 20.84 -35.48 -2.57
N LEU A 692 20.21 -35.33 -3.74
CA LEU A 692 19.43 -34.18 -4.13
C LEU A 692 18.11 -34.11 -3.33
N PHE A 693 17.34 -35.20 -3.24
CA PHE A 693 16.17 -35.28 -2.36
C PHE A 693 16.53 -35.09 -0.89
N ARG A 694 17.66 -35.64 -0.44
CA ARG A 694 18.17 -35.46 0.91
C ARG A 694 18.53 -34.00 1.21
N LYS A 695 19.22 -33.30 0.31
CA LYS A 695 19.52 -31.87 0.45
C LYS A 695 18.26 -31.02 0.57
N LEU A 696 17.23 -31.34 -0.23
CA LEU A 696 15.93 -30.69 -0.16
C LEU A 696 15.23 -30.99 1.17
N PHE A 697 15.23 -32.25 1.59
CA PHE A 697 14.69 -32.71 2.85
C PHE A 697 15.35 -32.00 4.05
N GLU A 698 16.68 -31.90 4.06
CA GLU A 698 17.46 -31.15 5.04
C GLU A 698 17.10 -29.65 5.04
N LYS A 699 16.93 -29.04 3.85
CA LYS A 699 16.49 -27.64 3.70
C LYS A 699 15.06 -27.41 4.19
N LEU A 700 14.17 -28.38 4.01
CA LEU A 700 12.79 -28.35 4.51
C LEU A 700 12.74 -28.50 6.03
N ILE A 701 13.56 -29.37 6.60
CA ILE A 701 13.73 -29.51 8.05
C ILE A 701 14.31 -28.21 8.62
N SER A 702 15.36 -27.65 8.02
CA SER A 702 16.01 -26.42 8.52
C SER A 702 15.05 -25.23 8.53
N ARG A 703 14.09 -25.19 7.60
CA ARG A 703 13.00 -24.19 7.52
C ARG A 703 11.70 -24.57 8.25
N ASP A 704 11.71 -25.64 9.06
CA ASP A 704 10.57 -26.11 9.86
C ASP A 704 9.30 -26.41 9.04
N ASN A 705 9.45 -26.87 7.79
CA ASN A 705 8.32 -27.18 6.91
C ASN A 705 7.86 -28.64 7.03
N ILE A 706 7.23 -28.94 8.17
CA ILE A 706 6.78 -30.29 8.56
C ILE A 706 5.92 -31.01 7.51
N GLN A 707 5.02 -30.30 6.85
CA GLN A 707 4.10 -30.92 5.88
C GLN A 707 4.84 -31.42 4.64
N LEU A 708 5.81 -30.63 4.17
CA LEU A 708 6.64 -31.03 3.03
C LEU A 708 7.64 -32.11 3.40
N VAL A 709 8.19 -32.06 4.62
CA VAL A 709 9.02 -33.15 5.14
C VAL A 709 8.22 -34.45 5.19
N GLU A 710 6.98 -34.45 5.67
CA GLU A 710 6.13 -35.65 5.68
C GLU A 710 5.85 -36.22 4.28
N LEU A 711 5.59 -35.34 3.31
CA LEU A 711 5.35 -35.75 1.93
C LEU A 711 6.60 -36.32 1.26
N LEU A 712 7.76 -35.71 1.53
CA LEU A 712 9.02 -36.12 0.93
C LEU A 712 9.65 -37.33 1.65
N PHE A 713 9.24 -37.59 2.90
CA PHE A 713 9.80 -38.62 3.75
C PHE A 713 9.78 -40.02 3.11
N THR A 714 8.71 -40.34 2.39
CA THR A 714 8.57 -41.65 1.70
C THR A 714 9.49 -41.82 0.50
N HIS A 715 10.18 -40.75 0.08
CA HIS A 715 11.02 -40.69 -1.13
C HIS A 715 12.51 -40.48 -0.83
N VAL A 716 12.88 -40.22 0.43
CA VAL A 716 14.26 -39.95 0.84
C VAL A 716 14.84 -41.17 1.54
N LYS A 717 15.95 -41.71 1.05
CA LYS A 717 16.69 -42.76 1.77
C LYS A 717 17.57 -42.10 2.82
N ILE A 718 17.02 -41.96 4.02
CA ILE A 718 17.70 -41.46 5.22
C ILE A 718 17.61 -42.50 6.33
N ALA A 719 18.69 -42.73 7.08
CA ALA A 719 18.67 -43.64 8.22
C ALA A 719 17.97 -42.99 9.43
N LYS A 720 17.27 -43.78 10.26
CA LYS A 720 16.55 -43.28 11.46
C LYS A 720 17.44 -42.43 12.37
N LYS A 721 18.67 -42.90 12.64
CA LYS A 721 19.67 -42.17 13.44
C LYS A 721 20.07 -40.83 12.82
N GLU A 722 20.14 -40.80 11.49
CA GLU A 722 20.52 -39.60 10.75
C GLU A 722 19.38 -38.57 10.77
N PHE A 723 18.13 -39.00 10.54
CA PHE A 723 16.97 -38.10 10.68
C PHE A 723 16.83 -37.59 12.11
N GLN A 724 17.02 -38.45 13.11
CA GLN A 724 17.01 -38.07 14.53
C GLN A 724 18.03 -36.96 14.83
N LYS A 725 19.21 -37.03 14.22
CA LYS A 725 20.24 -35.98 14.31
C LYS A 725 19.82 -34.68 13.59
N LEU A 726 19.19 -34.77 12.41
CA LEU A 726 18.72 -33.59 11.68
C LEU A 726 17.62 -32.82 12.41
N ILE A 727 16.78 -33.52 13.17
CA ILE A 727 15.69 -32.93 13.95
C ILE A 727 16.07 -32.71 15.42
N GLU A 728 17.34 -32.87 15.78
CA GLU A 728 17.84 -32.62 17.13
C GLU A 728 17.52 -31.15 17.48
N ASN A 729 16.69 -30.94 18.51
CA ASN A 729 16.09 -29.65 18.91
C ASN A 729 14.84 -29.18 18.14
N LYS A 730 14.22 -30.03 17.32
CA LYS A 730 12.96 -29.73 16.59
C LYS A 730 11.85 -30.73 16.97
N PRO A 731 11.28 -30.64 18.18
CA PRO A 731 10.39 -31.67 18.74
C PRO A 731 9.10 -31.90 17.94
N HIS A 732 8.70 -30.92 17.13
CA HIS A 732 7.51 -31.05 16.29
C HIS A 732 7.69 -32.07 15.14
N PHE A 733 8.91 -32.47 14.77
CA PHE A 733 9.15 -33.53 13.77
C PHE A 733 9.12 -34.95 14.34
N GLN A 734 8.95 -35.12 15.66
CA GLN A 734 9.01 -36.43 16.32
C GLN A 734 7.95 -37.41 15.79
N HIS A 735 6.79 -36.92 15.37
CA HIS A 735 5.75 -37.77 14.78
C HIS A 735 6.15 -38.29 13.39
N VAL A 736 7.02 -37.60 12.65
CA VAL A 736 7.63 -38.11 11.41
C VAL A 736 8.66 -39.19 11.76
N LEU A 737 9.46 -38.99 12.82
CA LEU A 737 10.44 -40.00 13.28
C LEU A 737 9.74 -41.31 13.68
N ASN A 738 8.54 -41.22 14.23
CA ASN A 738 7.74 -42.40 14.58
C ASN A 738 7.24 -43.19 13.36
N LYS A 739 7.27 -42.62 12.15
CA LYS A 739 6.92 -43.29 10.88
C LYS A 739 8.07 -44.12 10.28
N PHE A 740 9.24 -44.17 10.93
CA PHE A 740 10.36 -45.04 10.52
C PHE A 740 10.18 -46.52 10.87
N ASN A 741 9.16 -46.84 11.67
CA ASN A 741 8.78 -48.20 12.00
C ASN A 741 7.96 -48.78 10.85
#